data_AF-A0A562TWJ7-F1
#
_entry.id   AF-A0A562TWJ7-F1
#
_cell.length_a   1.000
_cell.length_b   1.000
_cell.length_c   1.000
_cell.angle_alpha   90.00
_cell.angle_beta   90.00
_cell.angle_gamma   90.00
#
_symmetry.space_group_name_H-M   'P 1'
#
loop_
_entity.id
_entity.type
_entity.pdbx_description
1 polymer ?
#
loop_
_entity_poly.entity_id
_entity_poly.type
_entity_poly.pdbx_seq_one_letter_code
_entity_poly.pdbx_strand_id
1 'polypeptide(L)'
;MQEIDKLISALYLAKSDNREGMLSDLILNVLYTFSEPLNCDEIIEFIKMGFHLEPIKFEVHNRLENLIENKELKVIDNKYILSEVSKQKLYSITLKAKEESNKRLSLFIIIVNEIFDDNLLNEEIKELWDVFNDYLLECFMVFGRKAIDIFLPYKTDKISENDDIHKIAINKLSSDKLKQIFKVLVVEYPERLSDLELRYLSTLTSRAEKFYSLGIEQSEYDKIKNLKIKDLVILLDTNVLYSILNLHVHPEKAAIIELIKLSKEKLIDLRLVYLSKTYSELQQAKSWLESIISRENFKHGQVKAMLASDHLEPFARQYYEAKLLNSDTPHPTESLKYASDVLRSKGISLYNEKFNQITDNEQYLNEKIAEYYDFQRYFNNLNEERGYDLRLNKSDKKIEHDIFLREAVGILKTKFNKEDEFNFVCLTLDNSLVHFDQHVKRKENAGLHKSINPSFTFPSTLLKQIRPFIPIITHNYRKAFITSLTAPSFEYVNNADSIAVQKSMAYFKSMGIEDEEVIFNCIKKELFLKDFEIEEKKDKAEEYIKSELAKEIDLMKADISKLSEVIKQKEQDEITILTAKEEEQAELIALSENEKNEILKIKTKEVNDLNNDLSERDKFIDKLGVRMEILEQINQKTTSVLAFEAAKNKWLIEKNEYVANAWQKQLIELRKSGRYFLRVFIFTFFPILLAIIIKVAGDKFIKQIESNGISQWYLWGGLGVIQLIELFLRTYIIDKEKVKNGEKWIFNSFNKNSSDLIATKKKSIEDIFIKTHKEPQLQDFITTNETIVLEPTLKGQA
;
A
#
# COMPACT_ATOMS: atom_id res chain seq x y z
N MET A 1 -13.11 19.94 4.85
CA MET A 1 -12.40 18.74 5.35
C MET A 1 -12.42 17.61 4.31
N GLN A 2 -13.59 17.27 3.73
CA GLN A 2 -13.73 16.24 2.68
C GLN A 2 -12.85 16.45 1.40
N GLU A 3 -12.67 17.69 0.94
CA GLU A 3 -11.90 17.97 -0.29
C GLU A 3 -10.39 17.80 -0.12
N ILE A 4 -9.84 18.19 1.03
CA ILE A 4 -8.40 18.06 1.35
C ILE A 4 -8.03 16.59 1.52
N ASP A 5 -8.89 15.78 2.13
CA ASP A 5 -8.64 14.36 2.33
C ASP A 5 -8.61 13.57 1.01
N LYS A 6 -9.50 13.88 0.07
CA LYS A 6 -9.47 13.31 -1.28
C LYS A 6 -8.20 13.73 -2.04
N LEU A 7 -7.77 14.99 -1.88
CA LEU A 7 -6.54 15.50 -2.49
C LEU A 7 -5.29 14.84 -1.89
N ILE A 8 -5.27 14.60 -0.58
CA ILE A 8 -4.21 13.86 0.12
C ILE A 8 -4.19 12.39 -0.33
N SER A 9 -5.35 11.75 -0.48
CA SER A 9 -5.42 10.41 -1.08
C SER A 9 -4.89 10.41 -2.52
N ALA A 10 -5.28 11.36 -3.36
CA ALA A 10 -4.76 11.50 -4.72
C ALA A 10 -3.23 11.74 -4.76
N LEU A 11 -2.69 12.55 -3.84
CA LEU A 11 -1.26 12.79 -3.66
C LEU A 11 -0.49 11.54 -3.18
N TYR A 12 -1.09 10.75 -2.29
CA TYR A 12 -0.52 9.49 -1.82
C TYR A 12 -0.50 8.44 -2.94
N LEU A 13 -1.54 8.43 -3.77
CA LEU A 13 -1.73 7.48 -4.88
C LEU A 13 -0.87 7.80 -6.09
N ALA A 14 -0.53 9.08 -6.32
CA ALA A 14 0.40 9.52 -7.38
C ALA A 14 1.80 8.91 -7.28
N LYS A 15 2.18 8.38 -6.11
CA LYS A 15 3.48 7.70 -5.88
C LYS A 15 3.44 6.19 -6.06
N SER A 16 2.26 5.58 -6.28
CA SER A 16 2.08 4.12 -6.29
C SER A 16 1.89 3.57 -7.72
N ASP A 17 2.36 2.34 -7.97
CA ASP A 17 2.10 1.59 -9.22
C ASP A 17 0.61 1.20 -9.41
N ASN A 18 -0.29 1.75 -8.57
CA ASN A 18 -1.71 1.43 -8.55
C ASN A 18 -2.42 1.74 -9.88
N ARG A 19 -2.00 2.80 -10.60
CA ARG A 19 -2.57 3.13 -11.93
C ARG A 19 -2.28 2.04 -12.94
N GLU A 20 -1.04 1.57 -12.93
CA GLU A 20 -0.58 0.52 -13.81
C GLU A 20 -1.28 -0.80 -13.50
N GLY A 21 -1.41 -1.12 -12.21
CA GLY A 21 -2.19 -2.27 -11.74
C GLY A 21 -3.65 -2.21 -12.17
N MET A 22 -4.30 -1.04 -12.05
CA MET A 22 -5.69 -0.85 -12.46
C MET A 22 -5.88 -1.03 -13.97
N LEU A 23 -5.01 -0.45 -14.79
CA LEU A 23 -5.06 -0.61 -16.24
C LEU A 23 -4.83 -2.08 -16.65
N SER A 24 -3.89 -2.78 -16.00
CA SER A 24 -3.69 -4.21 -16.22
C SER A 24 -4.93 -5.02 -15.85
N ASP A 25 -5.56 -4.73 -14.70
CA ASP A 25 -6.82 -5.37 -14.28
C ASP A 25 -7.93 -5.18 -15.34
N LEU A 26 -8.08 -3.96 -15.89
CA LEU A 26 -9.06 -3.66 -16.94
C LEU A 26 -8.76 -4.43 -18.24
N ILE A 27 -7.52 -4.41 -18.72
CA ILE A 27 -7.08 -5.10 -19.95
C ILE A 27 -7.34 -6.60 -19.83
N LEU A 28 -6.94 -7.21 -18.72
CA LEU A 28 -7.06 -8.64 -18.52
C LEU A 28 -8.53 -9.06 -18.40
N ASN A 29 -9.39 -8.25 -17.76
CA ASN A 29 -10.83 -8.50 -17.71
C ASN A 29 -11.51 -8.43 -19.08
N VAL A 30 -11.12 -7.47 -19.93
CA VAL A 30 -11.61 -7.40 -21.31
C VAL A 30 -11.21 -8.66 -22.07
N LEU A 31 -9.92 -9.02 -22.06
CA LEU A 31 -9.44 -10.21 -22.78
C LEU A 31 -10.06 -11.51 -22.24
N TYR A 32 -10.38 -11.56 -20.95
CA TYR A 32 -11.10 -12.69 -20.34
C TYR A 32 -12.53 -12.80 -20.86
N THR A 33 -13.25 -11.67 -20.88
CA THR A 33 -14.66 -11.60 -21.24
C THR A 33 -14.89 -12.00 -22.70
N PHE A 34 -14.06 -11.50 -23.62
CA PHE A 34 -14.22 -11.77 -25.04
C PHE A 34 -13.58 -13.09 -25.49
N SER A 35 -12.59 -13.62 -24.76
CA SER A 35 -11.93 -14.92 -25.03
C SER A 35 -11.33 -15.11 -26.44
N GLU A 36 -11.37 -14.08 -27.28
CA GLU A 36 -10.81 -14.03 -28.64
C GLU A 36 -9.60 -13.08 -28.67
N PRO A 37 -8.66 -13.25 -29.64
CA PRO A 37 -7.56 -12.31 -29.81
C PRO A 37 -8.08 -10.92 -30.20
N LEU A 38 -7.65 -9.88 -29.48
CA LEU A 38 -8.04 -8.49 -29.71
C LEU A 38 -6.84 -7.60 -30.03
N ASN A 39 -7.01 -6.60 -30.89
CA ASN A 39 -6.01 -5.55 -31.09
C ASN A 39 -6.13 -4.45 -30.01
N CYS A 40 -5.16 -3.54 -29.94
CA CYS A 40 -5.13 -2.48 -28.91
C CYS A 40 -6.36 -1.55 -28.98
N ASP A 41 -6.83 -1.21 -30.18
CA ASP A 41 -7.99 -0.31 -30.36
C ASP A 41 -9.30 -0.99 -29.95
N GLU A 42 -9.45 -2.28 -30.26
CA GLU A 42 -10.56 -3.13 -29.80
C GLU A 42 -10.59 -3.19 -28.26
N ILE A 43 -9.43 -3.39 -27.62
CA ILE A 43 -9.33 -3.40 -26.15
C ILE A 43 -9.78 -2.07 -25.55
N ILE A 44 -9.35 -0.94 -26.11
CA ILE A 44 -9.75 0.39 -25.63
C ILE A 44 -11.25 0.61 -25.75
N GLU A 45 -11.85 0.26 -26.90
CA GLU A 45 -13.29 0.35 -27.11
C GLU A 45 -14.06 -0.53 -26.11
N PHE A 46 -13.60 -1.75 -25.85
CA PHE A 46 -14.24 -2.61 -24.85
C PHE A 46 -14.05 -2.12 -23.41
N ILE A 47 -12.93 -1.47 -23.08
CA ILE A 47 -12.78 -0.79 -21.78
C ILE A 47 -13.80 0.36 -21.69
N LYS A 48 -13.97 1.13 -22.76
CA LYS A 48 -14.94 2.24 -22.82
C LYS A 48 -16.38 1.75 -22.68
N MET A 49 -16.73 0.65 -23.34
CA MET A 49 -18.08 0.07 -23.27
C MET A 49 -18.37 -0.61 -21.93
N GLY A 50 -17.43 -1.42 -21.43
CA GLY A 50 -17.62 -2.27 -20.24
C GLY A 50 -17.38 -1.53 -18.92
N PHE A 51 -16.44 -0.59 -18.90
CA PHE A 51 -16.02 0.12 -17.68
C PHE A 51 -16.30 1.61 -17.72
N HIS A 52 -16.84 2.14 -18.82
CA HIS A 52 -17.15 3.58 -18.96
C HIS A 52 -15.92 4.48 -18.76
N LEU A 53 -14.73 3.97 -19.06
CA LEU A 53 -13.46 4.67 -18.98
C LEU A 53 -12.84 4.78 -20.36
N GLU A 54 -12.32 5.94 -20.73
CA GLU A 54 -11.53 6.10 -21.95
C GLU A 54 -10.03 6.11 -21.60
N PRO A 55 -9.34 4.95 -21.62
CA PRO A 55 -7.92 4.88 -21.30
C PRO A 55 -7.08 5.47 -22.44
N ILE A 56 -5.90 5.95 -22.11
CA ILE A 56 -4.98 6.51 -23.09
C ILE A 56 -4.29 5.37 -23.84
N LYS A 57 -4.39 5.39 -25.16
CA LYS A 57 -3.84 4.33 -26.03
C LYS A 57 -2.39 3.96 -25.74
N PHE A 58 -1.55 4.94 -25.45
CA PHE A 58 -0.15 4.71 -25.08
C PHE A 58 0.01 3.91 -23.78
N GLU A 59 -0.73 4.26 -22.73
CA GLU A 59 -0.64 3.56 -21.45
C GLU A 59 -1.09 2.11 -21.58
N VAL A 60 -2.17 1.89 -22.35
CA VAL A 60 -2.64 0.54 -22.70
C VAL A 60 -1.57 -0.23 -23.45
N HIS A 61 -0.92 0.39 -24.45
CA HIS A 61 0.15 -0.26 -25.21
C HIS A 61 1.33 -0.66 -24.33
N ASN A 62 1.85 0.24 -23.51
CA ASN A 62 2.93 -0.07 -22.57
C ASN A 62 2.52 -1.17 -21.58
N ARG A 63 1.26 -1.18 -21.11
CA ARG A 63 0.78 -2.26 -20.24
C ARG A 63 0.73 -3.59 -20.97
N LEU A 64 0.28 -3.62 -22.23
CA LEU A 64 0.27 -4.83 -23.04
C LEU A 64 1.68 -5.41 -23.21
N GLU A 65 2.69 -4.57 -23.46
CA GLU A 65 4.10 -5.00 -23.53
C GLU A 65 4.57 -5.61 -22.21
N ASN A 66 4.33 -4.93 -21.08
CA ASN A 66 4.70 -5.44 -19.75
C ASN A 66 3.99 -6.79 -19.44
N LEU A 67 2.72 -6.93 -19.80
CA LEU A 67 1.97 -8.17 -19.59
C LEU A 67 2.47 -9.31 -20.49
N ILE A 68 3.02 -9.00 -21.67
CA ILE A 68 3.71 -9.97 -22.53
C ILE A 68 5.03 -10.40 -21.89
N GLU A 69 5.84 -9.46 -21.41
CA GLU A 69 7.10 -9.75 -20.72
C GLU A 69 6.88 -10.64 -19.48
N ASN A 70 5.80 -10.38 -18.74
CA ASN A 70 5.38 -11.17 -17.59
C ASN A 70 4.75 -12.53 -17.97
N LYS A 71 4.67 -12.85 -19.26
CA LYS A 71 4.06 -14.09 -19.83
C LYS A 71 2.58 -14.26 -19.50
N GLU A 72 1.88 -13.18 -19.18
CA GLU A 72 0.45 -13.19 -18.91
C GLU A 72 -0.37 -13.19 -20.21
N LEU A 73 0.18 -12.58 -21.27
CA LEU A 73 -0.41 -12.50 -22.59
C LEU A 73 0.41 -13.25 -23.64
N LYS A 74 -0.25 -13.62 -24.74
CA LYS A 74 0.36 -14.10 -25.98
C LYS A 74 -0.06 -13.20 -27.13
N VAL A 75 0.82 -13.05 -28.12
CA VAL A 75 0.53 -12.35 -29.37
C VAL A 75 0.27 -13.38 -30.47
N ILE A 76 -0.88 -13.28 -31.12
CA ILE A 76 -1.29 -14.10 -32.28
C ILE A 76 -1.77 -13.14 -33.36
N ASP A 77 -1.13 -13.13 -34.53
CA ASP A 77 -1.49 -12.28 -35.67
C ASP A 77 -1.65 -10.78 -35.32
N ASN A 78 -0.68 -10.23 -34.57
CA ASN A 78 -0.70 -8.86 -34.03
C ASN A 78 -1.89 -8.53 -33.11
N LYS A 79 -2.55 -9.56 -32.57
CA LYS A 79 -3.61 -9.45 -31.57
C LYS A 79 -3.17 -10.10 -30.27
N TYR A 80 -3.72 -9.60 -29.17
CA TYR A 80 -3.42 -10.01 -27.80
C TYR A 80 -4.46 -11.00 -27.30
N ILE A 81 -4.01 -12.06 -26.64
CA ILE A 81 -4.88 -13.04 -25.96
C ILE A 81 -4.25 -13.44 -24.63
N LEU A 82 -5.08 -13.81 -23.64
CA LEU A 82 -4.60 -14.35 -22.37
C LEU A 82 -3.79 -15.63 -22.59
N SER A 83 -2.73 -15.81 -21.81
CA SER A 83 -2.09 -17.11 -21.65
C SER A 83 -3.03 -18.10 -20.96
N GLU A 84 -2.85 -19.40 -21.19
CA GLU A 84 -3.65 -20.43 -20.52
C GLU A 84 -3.55 -20.36 -18.99
N VAL A 85 -2.35 -20.04 -18.48
CA VAL A 85 -2.12 -19.88 -17.04
C VAL A 85 -2.92 -18.70 -16.50
N SER A 86 -2.88 -17.55 -17.17
CA SER A 86 -3.63 -16.35 -16.78
C SER A 86 -5.14 -16.57 -16.90
N LYS A 87 -5.59 -17.27 -17.94
CA LYS A 87 -7.02 -17.62 -18.14
C LYS A 87 -7.55 -18.51 -17.02
N GLN A 88 -6.80 -19.54 -16.62
CA GLN A 88 -7.15 -20.41 -15.49
C GLN A 88 -7.15 -19.63 -14.17
N LYS A 89 -6.17 -18.75 -13.96
CA LYS A 89 -6.10 -17.87 -12.78
C LYS A 89 -7.35 -17.00 -12.67
N LEU A 90 -7.73 -16.31 -13.75
CA LEU A 90 -8.94 -15.49 -13.82
C LEU A 90 -10.22 -16.27 -13.56
N TYR A 91 -10.34 -17.47 -14.15
CA TYR A 91 -11.47 -18.34 -13.90
C TYR A 91 -11.58 -18.71 -12.42
N SER A 92 -10.46 -19.03 -11.78
CA SER A 92 -10.44 -19.35 -10.34
C SER A 92 -10.78 -18.15 -9.45
N ILE A 93 -10.34 -16.94 -9.81
CA ILE A 93 -10.67 -15.69 -9.10
C ILE A 93 -12.15 -15.38 -9.24
N THR A 94 -12.70 -15.51 -10.45
CA THR A 94 -14.11 -15.23 -10.74
C THR A 94 -15.04 -16.20 -9.99
N LEU A 95 -14.67 -17.48 -9.93
CA LEU A 95 -15.40 -18.48 -9.13
C LEU A 95 -15.35 -18.14 -7.63
N LYS A 96 -14.17 -17.84 -7.09
CA LYS A 96 -14.01 -17.46 -5.67
C LYS A 96 -14.81 -16.21 -5.33
N ALA A 97 -14.77 -15.17 -6.15
CA ALA A 97 -15.53 -13.95 -5.93
C ALA A 97 -17.04 -14.22 -5.88
N LYS A 98 -17.54 -15.13 -6.72
CA LYS A 98 -18.96 -15.55 -6.70
C LYS A 98 -19.30 -16.33 -5.43
N GLU A 99 -18.44 -17.23 -4.99
CA GLU A 99 -18.62 -17.98 -3.74
C GLU A 99 -18.59 -17.06 -2.52
N GLU A 100 -17.65 -16.12 -2.46
CA GLU A 100 -17.53 -15.14 -1.37
C GLU A 100 -18.72 -14.18 -1.34
N SER A 101 -19.21 -13.73 -2.49
CA SER A 101 -20.43 -12.91 -2.57
C SER A 101 -21.65 -13.65 -2.00
N ASN A 102 -21.81 -14.94 -2.31
CA ASN A 102 -22.90 -15.75 -1.77
C ASN A 102 -22.77 -15.95 -0.25
N LYS A 103 -21.55 -16.17 0.24
CA LYS A 103 -21.28 -16.28 1.69
C LYS A 103 -21.58 -14.97 2.42
N ARG A 104 -21.20 -13.82 1.85
CA ARG A 104 -21.53 -12.51 2.42
C ARG A 104 -23.04 -12.27 2.47
N LEU A 105 -23.77 -12.61 1.41
CA LEU A 105 -25.24 -12.54 1.44
C LEU A 105 -25.82 -13.43 2.54
N SER A 106 -25.32 -14.66 2.71
CA SER A 106 -25.80 -15.53 3.80
C SER A 106 -25.50 -14.98 5.19
N LEU A 107 -24.33 -14.37 5.41
CA LEU A 107 -23.99 -13.72 6.67
C LEU A 107 -24.85 -12.48 6.92
N PHE A 108 -25.09 -11.69 5.87
CA PHE A 108 -25.98 -10.53 5.94
C PHE A 108 -27.40 -10.92 6.34
N ILE A 109 -27.94 -12.00 5.75
CA ILE A 109 -29.25 -12.54 6.14
C ILE A 109 -29.26 -12.93 7.63
N ILE A 110 -28.19 -13.58 8.12
CA ILE A 110 -28.06 -13.94 9.54
C ILE A 110 -28.07 -12.68 10.41
N ILE A 111 -27.25 -11.67 10.08
CA ILE A 111 -27.17 -10.40 10.83
C ILE A 111 -28.53 -9.70 10.87
N VAL A 112 -29.22 -9.59 9.73
CA VAL A 112 -30.55 -8.96 9.67
C VAL A 112 -31.55 -9.71 10.55
N ASN A 113 -31.58 -11.04 10.50
CA ASN A 113 -32.49 -11.84 11.32
C ASN A 113 -32.12 -11.84 12.82
N GLU A 114 -30.84 -11.65 13.17
CA GLU A 114 -30.40 -11.52 14.57
C GLU A 114 -30.74 -10.14 15.15
N ILE A 115 -30.71 -9.08 14.35
CA ILE A 115 -31.06 -7.72 14.79
C ILE A 115 -32.59 -7.55 14.84
N PHE A 116 -33.32 -8.22 13.95
CA PHE A 116 -34.76 -8.08 13.83
C PHE A 116 -35.46 -9.45 13.91
N ASP A 117 -36.23 -9.67 14.97
CA ASP A 117 -37.08 -10.87 15.18
C ASP A 117 -38.27 -10.98 14.19
N ASP A 118 -38.41 -10.03 13.29
CA ASP A 118 -39.52 -9.96 12.34
C ASP A 118 -39.27 -10.88 11.13
N ASN A 119 -40.29 -11.66 10.75
CA ASN A 119 -40.28 -12.45 9.51
C ASN A 119 -40.26 -11.54 8.27
N LEU A 120 -39.08 -11.07 7.89
CA LEU A 120 -38.86 -10.34 6.64
C LEU A 120 -39.02 -11.30 5.45
N LEU A 121 -39.68 -10.83 4.40
CA LEU A 121 -39.79 -11.58 3.16
C LEU A 121 -38.42 -11.62 2.45
N ASN A 122 -38.15 -12.68 1.70
CA ASN A 122 -36.90 -12.80 0.93
C ASN A 122 -36.69 -11.62 -0.04
N GLU A 123 -37.78 -11.05 -0.57
CA GLU A 123 -37.74 -9.87 -1.44
C GLU A 123 -37.29 -8.61 -0.69
N GLU A 124 -37.77 -8.43 0.55
CA GLU A 124 -37.40 -7.33 1.45
C GLU A 124 -35.92 -7.42 1.87
N ILE A 125 -35.44 -8.62 2.19
CA ILE A 125 -34.03 -8.85 2.54
C ILE A 125 -33.13 -8.58 1.33
N LYS A 126 -33.56 -8.98 0.13
CA LYS A 126 -32.84 -8.70 -1.11
C LYS A 126 -32.77 -7.21 -1.39
N GLU A 127 -33.87 -6.48 -1.20
CA GLU A 127 -33.91 -5.02 -1.34
C GLU A 127 -32.93 -4.35 -0.36
N LEU A 128 -32.94 -4.76 0.92
CA LEU A 128 -31.99 -4.27 1.92
C LEU A 128 -30.54 -4.56 1.53
N TRP A 129 -30.25 -5.77 1.04
CA TRP A 129 -28.92 -6.16 0.60
C TRP A 129 -28.43 -5.33 -0.59
N ASP A 130 -29.28 -5.11 -1.58
CA ASP A 130 -28.95 -4.34 -2.77
C ASP A 130 -28.69 -2.86 -2.39
N VAL A 131 -29.55 -2.27 -1.56
CA VAL A 131 -29.37 -0.89 -1.07
C VAL A 131 -28.15 -0.77 -0.16
N PHE A 132 -27.86 -1.77 0.67
CA PHE A 132 -26.71 -1.78 1.56
C PHE A 132 -25.38 -1.89 0.80
N ASN A 133 -25.28 -2.74 -0.21
CA ASN A 133 -24.08 -2.79 -1.04
C ASN A 133 -23.90 -1.51 -1.86
N ASP A 134 -24.98 -0.94 -2.37
CA ASP A 134 -24.95 0.38 -3.02
C ASP A 134 -24.39 1.43 -2.05
N TYR A 135 -24.94 1.51 -0.83
CA TYR A 135 -24.47 2.42 0.21
C TYR A 135 -22.98 2.22 0.54
N LEU A 136 -22.54 0.96 0.68
CA LEU A 136 -21.15 0.63 0.94
C LEU A 136 -20.24 1.15 -0.18
N LEU A 137 -20.60 0.92 -1.45
CA LEU A 137 -19.85 1.42 -2.61
C LEU A 137 -19.84 2.96 -2.68
N GLU A 138 -20.96 3.62 -2.36
CA GLU A 138 -21.02 5.09 -2.28
C GLU A 138 -20.08 5.63 -1.19
N CYS A 139 -19.99 4.97 -0.03
CA CYS A 139 -19.04 5.36 1.02
C CYS A 139 -17.60 5.31 0.50
N PHE A 140 -17.20 4.27 -0.24
CA PHE A 140 -15.88 4.20 -0.87
C PHE A 140 -15.69 5.24 -1.99
N MET A 141 -16.76 5.62 -2.71
CA MET A 141 -16.71 6.67 -3.74
C MET A 141 -16.56 8.09 -3.13
N VAL A 142 -17.12 8.32 -1.94
CA VAL A 142 -17.06 9.64 -1.30
C VAL A 142 -15.88 9.78 -0.35
N PHE A 143 -15.55 8.75 0.44
CA PHE A 143 -14.50 8.83 1.45
C PHE A 143 -13.19 8.14 1.06
N GLY A 144 -13.17 7.45 -0.09
CA GLY A 144 -11.99 6.72 -0.57
C GLY A 144 -11.50 5.69 0.44
N ARG A 145 -10.19 5.70 0.73
CA ARG A 145 -9.59 4.78 1.71
C ARG A 145 -10.20 4.90 3.10
N LYS A 146 -10.57 6.13 3.52
CA LYS A 146 -11.14 6.38 4.86
C LYS A 146 -12.52 5.73 5.03
N ALA A 147 -13.17 5.29 3.96
CA ALA A 147 -14.42 4.55 4.07
C ALA A 147 -14.29 3.28 4.91
N ILE A 148 -13.12 2.64 4.95
CA ILE A 148 -12.91 1.46 5.80
C ILE A 148 -13.04 1.80 7.28
N ASP A 149 -12.65 3.02 7.68
CA ASP A 149 -12.61 3.45 9.07
C ASP A 149 -14.01 3.60 9.67
N ILE A 150 -15.00 3.86 8.82
CA ILE A 150 -16.43 3.90 9.17
C ILE A 150 -16.94 2.51 9.57
N PHE A 151 -16.41 1.45 8.95
CA PHE A 151 -16.89 0.09 9.16
C PHE A 151 -16.07 -0.66 10.21
N LEU A 152 -14.96 -0.12 10.72
CA LEU A 152 -14.13 -0.80 11.71
C LEU A 152 -14.64 -0.56 13.15
N PRO A 153 -14.88 -1.60 13.95
CA PRO A 153 -15.54 -1.50 15.26
C PRO A 153 -14.75 -0.70 16.32
N TYR A 154 -13.45 -0.45 16.11
CA TYR A 154 -12.56 0.20 17.08
C TYR A 154 -12.29 1.68 16.79
N LYS A 155 -12.90 2.27 15.76
CA LYS A 155 -12.65 3.66 15.35
C LYS A 155 -13.82 4.58 15.69
N THR A 156 -13.48 5.82 16.05
CA THR A 156 -14.43 6.85 16.55
C THR A 156 -15.14 7.63 15.47
N ASP A 157 -14.78 7.45 14.20
CA ASP A 157 -15.38 8.16 13.06
C ASP A 157 -16.76 7.57 12.75
N LYS A 158 -17.78 8.01 13.50
CA LYS A 158 -19.17 7.64 13.24
C LYS A 158 -19.75 8.55 12.15
N ILE A 159 -20.28 7.94 11.08
CA ILE A 159 -21.14 8.63 10.11
C ILE A 159 -22.32 9.23 10.87
N SER A 160 -22.59 10.52 10.63
CA SER A 160 -23.75 11.17 11.20
C SER A 160 -25.00 10.71 10.47
N GLU A 161 -26.13 10.50 11.15
CA GLU A 161 -27.42 10.26 10.49
C GLU A 161 -27.79 11.34 9.44
N ASN A 162 -27.14 12.51 9.52
CA ASN A 162 -27.30 13.62 8.60
C ASN A 162 -26.47 13.57 7.32
N ASP A 163 -25.56 12.60 7.15
CA ASP A 163 -24.75 12.49 5.93
C ASP A 163 -25.63 12.20 4.71
N ASP A 164 -25.40 12.94 3.61
CA ASP A 164 -26.23 12.89 2.41
C ASP A 164 -26.29 11.48 1.79
N ILE A 165 -25.21 10.70 1.91
CA ILE A 165 -25.13 9.33 1.41
C ILE A 165 -26.14 8.42 2.11
N HIS A 166 -26.25 8.55 3.43
CA HIS A 166 -27.15 7.76 4.25
C HIS A 166 -28.62 8.10 3.92
N LYS A 167 -28.94 9.38 3.73
CA LYS A 167 -30.27 9.85 3.29
C LYS A 167 -30.63 9.32 1.90
N ILE A 168 -29.69 9.36 0.95
CA ILE A 168 -29.90 8.84 -0.41
C ILE A 168 -30.19 7.34 -0.37
N ALA A 169 -29.45 6.57 0.43
CA ALA A 169 -29.68 5.13 0.57
C ALA A 169 -31.06 4.82 1.17
N ILE A 170 -31.45 5.51 2.24
CA ILE A 170 -32.77 5.36 2.88
C ILE A 170 -33.91 5.65 1.91
N ASN A 171 -33.75 6.66 1.04
CA ASN A 171 -34.79 7.03 0.07
C ASN A 171 -34.99 6.00 -1.05
N LYS A 172 -34.04 5.07 -1.26
CA LYS A 172 -34.19 3.97 -2.23
C LYS A 172 -35.10 2.84 -1.73
N LEU A 173 -35.37 2.80 -0.42
CA LEU A 173 -36.16 1.73 0.20
C LEU A 173 -37.67 1.99 0.07
N SER A 174 -38.40 0.94 -0.29
CA SER A 174 -39.82 0.96 -0.64
C SER A 174 -40.75 1.22 0.55
N SER A 175 -40.38 0.76 1.75
CA SER A 175 -41.22 0.85 2.95
C SER A 175 -40.51 1.54 4.12
N ASP A 176 -41.29 2.22 4.98
CA ASP A 176 -40.75 2.86 6.17
C ASP A 176 -40.21 1.86 7.21
N LYS A 177 -40.75 0.63 7.20
CA LYS A 177 -40.20 -0.49 7.96
C LYS A 177 -38.75 -0.78 7.54
N LEU A 178 -38.51 -0.95 6.24
CA LEU A 178 -37.15 -1.19 5.71
C LEU A 178 -36.20 -0.03 5.99
N LYS A 179 -36.69 1.21 5.93
CA LYS A 179 -35.89 2.39 6.28
C LYS A 179 -35.44 2.39 7.73
N GLN A 180 -36.30 2.00 8.68
CA GLN A 180 -35.92 1.87 10.08
C GLN A 180 -34.90 0.74 10.29
N ILE A 181 -35.13 -0.40 9.64
CA ILE A 181 -34.21 -1.55 9.67
C ILE A 181 -32.83 -1.15 9.18
N PHE A 182 -32.76 -0.44 8.04
CA PHE A 182 -31.52 0.01 7.44
C PHE A 182 -30.71 0.94 8.36
N LYS A 183 -31.37 1.87 9.07
CA LYS A 183 -30.68 2.79 10.00
C LYS A 183 -29.94 2.07 11.11
N VAL A 184 -30.60 1.10 11.74
CA VAL A 184 -29.98 0.30 12.80
C VAL A 184 -28.91 -0.62 12.22
N LEU A 185 -29.17 -1.21 11.05
CA LEU A 185 -28.21 -2.09 10.36
C LEU A 185 -26.87 -1.40 10.07
N VAL A 186 -26.88 -0.15 9.60
CA VAL A 186 -25.63 0.60 9.32
C VAL A 186 -24.78 0.80 10.58
N VAL A 187 -25.42 0.93 11.75
CA VAL A 187 -24.75 1.13 13.05
C VAL A 187 -24.23 -0.19 13.63
N GLU A 188 -25.01 -1.26 13.52
CA GLU A 188 -24.71 -2.57 14.12
C GLU A 188 -23.78 -3.44 13.25
N TYR A 189 -23.79 -3.25 11.92
CA TYR A 189 -23.00 -4.06 10.99
C TYR A 189 -21.48 -4.01 11.27
N PRO A 190 -20.85 -2.86 11.56
CA PRO A 190 -19.44 -2.78 11.99
C PRO A 190 -19.08 -3.67 13.18
N GLU A 191 -19.99 -3.83 14.15
CA GLU A 191 -19.76 -4.63 15.37
C GLU A 191 -19.82 -6.14 15.10
N ARG A 192 -20.39 -6.55 13.98
CA ARG A 192 -20.65 -7.95 13.61
C ARG A 192 -19.83 -8.42 12.40
N LEU A 193 -18.80 -7.67 12.02
CA LEU A 193 -17.95 -8.00 10.88
C LEU A 193 -17.19 -9.31 11.09
N SER A 194 -17.33 -10.21 10.12
CA SER A 194 -16.52 -11.43 10.01
C SER A 194 -15.18 -11.17 9.31
N ASP A 195 -14.22 -12.11 9.45
CA ASP A 195 -12.97 -12.11 8.69
C ASP A 195 -13.18 -12.01 7.16
N LEU A 196 -14.29 -12.59 6.68
CA LEU A 196 -14.65 -12.53 5.27
C LEU A 196 -15.00 -11.10 4.84
N GLU A 197 -15.76 -10.39 5.66
CA GLU A 197 -16.17 -9.01 5.36
C GLU A 197 -15.02 -8.03 5.53
N LEU A 198 -14.16 -8.22 6.53
CA LEU A 198 -12.94 -7.44 6.68
C LEU A 198 -12.01 -7.59 5.47
N ARG A 199 -11.82 -8.81 4.96
CA ARG A 199 -11.07 -9.05 3.71
C ARG A 199 -11.72 -8.36 2.52
N TYR A 200 -13.05 -8.42 2.42
CA TYR A 200 -13.79 -7.75 1.35
C TYR A 200 -13.63 -6.22 1.40
N LEU A 201 -13.79 -5.61 2.58
CA LEU A 201 -13.59 -4.16 2.78
C LEU A 201 -12.16 -3.72 2.47
N SER A 202 -11.16 -4.52 2.85
CA SER A 202 -9.76 -4.28 2.49
C SER A 202 -9.53 -4.37 0.97
N THR A 203 -10.15 -5.35 0.31
CA THR A 203 -10.12 -5.50 -1.15
C THR A 203 -10.73 -4.28 -1.84
N LEU A 204 -11.90 -3.82 -1.36
CA LEU A 204 -12.53 -2.60 -1.87
C LEU A 204 -11.69 -1.35 -1.64
N THR A 205 -11.00 -1.25 -0.51
CA THR A 205 -10.07 -0.16 -0.20
C THR A 205 -8.96 -0.09 -1.25
N SER A 206 -8.29 -1.21 -1.50
CA SER A 206 -7.23 -1.32 -2.52
C SER A 206 -7.75 -0.99 -3.92
N ARG A 207 -8.95 -1.47 -4.28
CA ARG A 207 -9.57 -1.18 -5.58
C ARG A 207 -9.99 0.27 -5.74
N ALA A 208 -10.54 0.89 -4.69
CA ALA A 208 -10.87 2.30 -4.69
C ALA A 208 -9.60 3.15 -4.88
N GLU A 209 -8.54 2.84 -4.15
CA GLU A 209 -7.21 3.47 -4.31
C GLU A 209 -6.68 3.34 -5.75
N LYS A 210 -6.72 2.14 -6.32
CA LYS A 210 -6.40 1.89 -7.73
C LYS A 210 -7.24 2.72 -8.69
N PHE A 211 -8.55 2.82 -8.47
CA PHE A 211 -9.42 3.62 -9.32
C PHE A 211 -9.09 5.12 -9.24
N TYR A 212 -8.89 5.68 -8.05
CA TYR A 212 -8.55 7.11 -7.90
C TYR A 212 -7.20 7.46 -8.53
N SER A 213 -6.27 6.50 -8.64
CA SER A 213 -5.02 6.71 -9.39
C SER A 213 -5.24 6.86 -10.91
N LEU A 214 -6.42 6.50 -11.43
CA LEU A 214 -6.80 6.77 -12.82
C LEU A 214 -7.09 8.26 -13.06
N GLY A 215 -7.48 9.00 -12.02
CA GLY A 215 -7.83 10.42 -12.06
C GLY A 215 -9.03 10.74 -11.16
N ILE A 216 -9.42 12.02 -11.15
CA ILE A 216 -10.57 12.51 -10.37
C ILE A 216 -11.82 12.74 -11.24
N GLU A 217 -12.96 12.97 -10.60
CA GLU A 217 -14.19 13.37 -11.29
C GLU A 217 -14.05 14.79 -11.88
N GLN A 218 -14.69 15.05 -13.02
CA GLN A 218 -14.65 16.37 -13.69
C GLN A 218 -15.13 17.52 -12.79
N SER A 219 -16.22 17.31 -12.05
CA SER A 219 -16.79 18.30 -11.12
C SER A 219 -15.81 18.68 -10.01
N GLU A 220 -15.09 17.72 -9.45
CA GLU A 220 -14.07 17.92 -8.42
C GLU A 220 -12.82 18.58 -9.01
N TYR A 221 -12.43 18.19 -10.22
CA TYR A 221 -11.35 18.87 -10.94
C TYR A 221 -11.69 20.34 -11.17
N ASP A 222 -12.91 20.69 -11.56
CA ASP A 222 -13.30 22.09 -11.79
C ASP A 222 -13.23 22.92 -10.50
N LYS A 223 -13.52 22.32 -9.33
CA LYS A 223 -13.30 22.96 -8.02
C LYS A 223 -11.81 23.16 -7.73
N ILE A 224 -10.98 22.15 -7.96
CA ILE A 224 -9.53 22.19 -7.71
C ILE A 224 -8.80 23.12 -8.69
N LYS A 225 -9.24 23.17 -9.94
CA LYS A 225 -8.72 24.09 -10.95
C LYS A 225 -8.82 25.54 -10.51
N ASN A 226 -9.91 25.89 -9.82
CA ASN A 226 -10.12 27.21 -9.25
C ASN A 226 -9.21 27.52 -8.05
N LEU A 227 -8.61 26.49 -7.42
CA LEU A 227 -7.65 26.64 -6.31
C LEU A 227 -6.23 27.06 -6.78
N LYS A 228 -6.01 27.34 -8.08
CA LYS A 228 -4.73 27.79 -8.66
C LYS A 228 -3.55 26.88 -8.30
N ILE A 229 -3.51 25.68 -8.88
CA ILE A 229 -2.23 25.01 -9.10
C ILE A 229 -1.41 25.95 -10.01
N LYS A 230 -0.33 26.52 -9.50
CA LYS A 230 0.48 27.58 -10.15
C LYS A 230 1.04 27.11 -11.51
N ASP A 231 1.25 28.08 -12.41
CA ASP A 231 1.91 27.97 -13.73
C ASP A 231 3.14 27.02 -13.69
N LEU A 232 2.98 25.75 -14.07
CA LEU A 232 4.09 24.82 -14.18
C LEU A 232 4.83 25.07 -15.50
N VAL A 233 6.04 25.59 -15.42
CA VAL A 233 6.93 25.82 -16.56
C VAL A 233 7.82 24.61 -16.76
N ILE A 234 7.65 23.94 -17.90
CA ILE A 234 8.40 22.75 -18.26
C ILE A 234 9.41 23.11 -19.33
N LEU A 235 10.69 23.06 -18.99
CA LEU A 235 11.78 23.20 -19.94
C LEU A 235 12.01 21.88 -20.69
N LEU A 236 12.28 21.97 -21.99
CA LEU A 236 12.52 20.82 -22.86
C LEU A 236 13.99 20.76 -23.26
N ASP A 237 14.61 19.60 -23.04
CA ASP A 237 15.93 19.23 -23.56
C ASP A 237 15.90 18.99 -25.09
N THR A 238 17.05 19.09 -25.75
CA THR A 238 17.23 18.92 -27.20
C THR A 238 16.76 17.53 -27.66
N ASN A 239 17.01 16.48 -26.87
CA ASN A 239 16.55 15.13 -27.19
C ASN A 239 15.02 15.00 -27.20
N VAL A 240 14.34 15.72 -26.30
CA VAL A 240 12.87 15.81 -26.31
C VAL A 240 12.39 16.54 -27.56
N LEU A 241 13.07 17.62 -27.97
CA LEU A 241 12.74 18.36 -29.20
C LEU A 241 12.90 17.47 -30.45
N TYR A 242 13.95 16.64 -30.53
CA TYR A 242 14.10 15.67 -31.62
C TYR A 242 12.91 14.70 -31.70
N SER A 243 12.45 14.19 -30.55
CA SER A 243 11.27 13.32 -30.48
C SER A 243 9.98 14.04 -30.94
N ILE A 244 9.80 15.31 -30.56
CA ILE A 244 8.64 16.13 -30.94
C ILE A 244 8.62 16.40 -32.45
N LEU A 245 9.79 16.58 -33.05
CA LEU A 245 9.97 16.80 -34.49
C LEU A 245 9.96 15.49 -35.30
N ASN A 246 9.70 14.35 -34.65
CA ASN A 246 9.70 13.02 -35.27
C ASN A 246 11.05 12.64 -35.93
N LEU A 247 12.18 13.11 -35.40
CA LEU A 247 13.50 12.86 -35.99
C LEU A 247 14.09 11.49 -35.61
N HIS A 248 13.70 10.92 -34.46
CA HIS A 248 14.09 9.58 -34.03
C HIS A 248 12.94 8.87 -33.30
N VAL A 249 13.08 7.55 -33.12
CA VAL A 249 12.18 6.73 -32.28
C VAL A 249 12.70 6.71 -30.85
N HIS A 250 11.87 7.10 -29.90
CA HIS A 250 12.16 6.97 -28.48
C HIS A 250 10.96 6.39 -27.73
N PRO A 251 11.16 5.50 -26.73
CA PRO A 251 10.06 4.96 -25.91
C PRO A 251 9.18 6.04 -25.25
N GLU A 252 9.80 7.14 -24.83
CA GLU A 252 9.12 8.29 -24.19
C GLU A 252 8.30 9.17 -25.14
N LYS A 253 8.36 8.95 -26.46
CA LYS A 253 7.73 9.82 -27.47
C LYS A 253 6.24 10.01 -27.24
N ALA A 254 5.54 8.94 -26.90
CA ALA A 254 4.11 9.00 -26.68
C ALA A 254 3.73 9.71 -25.37
N ALA A 255 4.55 9.61 -24.32
CA ALA A 255 4.38 10.44 -23.12
C ALA A 255 4.55 11.93 -23.43
N ILE A 256 5.49 12.29 -24.31
CA ILE A 256 5.69 13.68 -24.76
C ILE A 256 4.46 14.19 -25.52
N ILE A 257 3.91 13.40 -26.45
CA ILE A 257 2.71 13.77 -27.21
C ILE A 257 1.53 14.03 -26.27
N GLU A 258 1.37 13.19 -25.24
CA GLU A 258 0.30 13.36 -24.27
C GLU A 258 0.48 14.63 -23.42
N LEU A 259 1.71 14.94 -22.97
CA LEU A 259 1.97 16.21 -22.26
C LEU A 259 1.66 17.44 -23.13
N ILE A 260 1.96 17.38 -24.43
CA ILE A 260 1.59 18.44 -25.38
C ILE A 260 0.07 18.58 -25.49
N LYS A 261 -0.66 17.45 -25.55
CA LYS A 261 -2.12 17.44 -25.58
C LYS A 261 -2.70 18.09 -24.32
N LEU A 262 -2.23 17.68 -23.14
CA LEU A 262 -2.66 18.24 -21.85
C LEU A 262 -2.41 19.75 -21.74
N SER A 263 -1.25 20.22 -22.22
CA SER A 263 -0.92 21.65 -22.29
C SER A 263 -1.91 22.41 -23.19
N LYS A 264 -2.18 21.89 -24.40
CA LYS A 264 -3.07 22.52 -25.38
C LYS A 264 -4.53 22.58 -24.92
N GLU A 265 -5.01 21.50 -24.33
CA GLU A 265 -6.39 21.38 -23.84
C GLU A 265 -6.62 22.19 -22.55
N LYS A 266 -5.57 22.80 -21.97
CA LYS A 266 -5.62 23.57 -20.71
C LYS A 266 -6.28 22.81 -19.57
N LEU A 267 -6.07 21.48 -19.56
CA LEU A 267 -6.42 20.62 -18.44
C LEU A 267 -5.49 20.85 -17.26
N ILE A 268 -4.31 21.42 -17.48
CA ILE A 268 -3.41 21.92 -16.43
C ILE A 268 -2.78 23.20 -16.96
N ASP A 269 -2.52 24.16 -16.07
CA ASP A 269 -1.75 25.36 -16.41
C ASP A 269 -0.26 25.00 -16.56
N LEU A 270 0.05 24.37 -17.69
CA LEU A 270 1.33 23.77 -17.99
C LEU A 270 1.88 24.40 -19.26
N ARG A 271 3.05 25.03 -19.13
CA ARG A 271 3.71 25.78 -20.20
C ARG A 271 4.96 25.04 -20.64
N LEU A 272 4.93 24.49 -21.85
CA LEU A 272 6.08 23.82 -22.46
C LEU A 272 6.99 24.87 -23.13
N VAL A 273 8.25 24.92 -22.71
CA VAL A 273 9.22 25.89 -23.22
C VAL A 273 10.58 25.27 -23.52
N TYR A 274 11.37 25.90 -24.38
CA TYR A 274 12.78 25.54 -24.61
C TYR A 274 13.67 26.77 -24.49
N LEU A 275 14.97 26.56 -24.22
CA LEU A 275 15.94 27.65 -24.13
C LEU A 275 16.61 27.94 -25.48
N SER A 276 17.18 29.14 -25.62
CA SER A 276 17.91 29.56 -26.81
C SER A 276 19.13 28.69 -27.11
N LYS A 277 19.86 28.25 -26.07
CA LYS A 277 21.00 27.31 -26.20
C LYS A 277 20.53 25.94 -26.70
N THR A 278 19.41 25.42 -26.18
CA THR A 278 18.77 24.18 -26.65
C THR A 278 18.39 24.27 -28.13
N TYR A 279 17.80 25.40 -28.54
CA TYR A 279 17.46 25.62 -29.96
C TYR A 279 18.72 25.71 -30.83
N SER A 280 19.79 26.32 -30.33
CA SER A 280 21.06 26.41 -31.05
C SER A 280 21.69 25.02 -31.26
N GLU A 281 21.67 24.17 -30.24
CA GLU A 281 22.12 22.77 -30.36
C GLU A 281 21.24 21.98 -31.35
N LEU A 282 19.92 22.13 -31.27
CA LEU A 282 18.97 21.54 -32.22
C LEU A 282 19.31 21.92 -33.68
N GLN A 283 19.67 23.19 -33.94
CA GLN A 283 20.06 23.65 -35.28
C GLN A 283 21.42 23.10 -35.73
N GLN A 284 22.36 22.88 -34.82
CA GLN A 284 23.67 22.28 -35.13
C GLN A 284 23.53 20.82 -35.59
N ALA A 285 22.47 20.11 -35.18
CA ALA A 285 22.19 18.75 -35.65
C ALA A 285 21.96 18.68 -37.17
N LYS A 286 21.64 19.80 -37.84
CA LYS A 286 21.38 19.84 -39.28
C LYS A 286 22.57 19.35 -40.11
N SER A 287 23.78 19.86 -39.84
CA SER A 287 24.97 19.47 -40.60
C SER A 287 25.34 18.01 -40.37
N TRP A 288 25.09 17.50 -39.16
CA TRP A 288 25.29 16.09 -38.84
C TRP A 288 24.29 15.21 -39.60
N LEU A 289 22.99 15.55 -39.61
CA LEU A 289 21.97 14.80 -40.37
C LEU A 289 22.24 14.80 -41.87
N GLU A 290 22.77 15.89 -42.44
CA GLU A 290 23.18 15.95 -43.85
C GLU A 290 24.34 14.99 -44.17
N SER A 291 25.20 14.70 -43.20
CA SER A 291 26.33 13.78 -43.39
C SER A 291 25.93 12.31 -43.27
N ILE A 292 24.88 12.00 -42.49
CA ILE A 292 24.48 10.61 -42.21
C ILE A 292 23.26 10.15 -43.01
N ILE A 293 22.42 11.06 -43.50
CA ILE A 293 21.23 10.75 -44.29
C ILE A 293 21.39 11.32 -45.70
N SER A 294 21.38 10.44 -46.69
CA SER A 294 21.48 10.84 -48.08
C SER A 294 20.20 11.54 -48.56
N ARG A 295 20.39 12.62 -49.33
CA ARG A 295 19.30 13.32 -50.03
C ARG A 295 18.86 12.62 -51.32
N GLU A 296 19.48 11.50 -51.67
CA GLU A 296 19.11 10.73 -52.86
C GLU A 296 17.71 10.11 -52.75
N ASN A 297 17.06 9.98 -53.90
CA ASN A 297 15.76 9.34 -54.01
C ASN A 297 15.93 7.84 -54.26
N PHE A 298 16.07 7.08 -53.18
CA PHE A 298 16.07 5.63 -53.21
C PHE A 298 14.71 5.07 -53.63
N LYS A 299 14.73 4.02 -54.46
CA LYS A 299 13.53 3.26 -54.82
C LYS A 299 13.05 2.45 -53.62
N HIS A 300 11.75 2.14 -53.59
CA HIS A 300 11.10 1.39 -52.49
C HIS A 300 11.82 0.07 -52.13
N GLY A 301 12.29 -0.70 -53.11
CA GLY A 301 13.06 -1.93 -52.86
C GLY A 301 14.42 -1.68 -52.19
N GLN A 302 15.09 -0.57 -52.51
CA GLN A 302 16.36 -0.18 -51.88
C GLN A 302 16.14 0.27 -50.43
N VAL A 303 15.06 1.03 -50.17
CA VAL A 303 14.67 1.43 -48.81
C VAL A 303 14.39 0.20 -47.93
N LYS A 304 13.65 -0.79 -48.44
CA LYS A 304 13.43 -2.06 -47.72
C LYS A 304 14.73 -2.79 -47.41
N ALA A 305 15.65 -2.86 -48.36
CA ALA A 305 16.94 -3.51 -48.16
C ALA A 305 17.80 -2.79 -47.11
N MET A 306 17.81 -1.45 -47.11
CA MET A 306 18.53 -0.66 -46.10
C MET A 306 17.96 -0.89 -44.69
N LEU A 307 16.63 -0.89 -44.55
CA LEU A 307 15.96 -1.15 -43.26
C LEU A 307 16.19 -2.58 -42.75
N ALA A 308 16.26 -3.56 -43.65
CA ALA A 308 16.53 -4.96 -43.31
C ALA A 308 18.00 -5.22 -42.92
N SER A 309 18.91 -4.28 -43.18
CA SER A 309 20.34 -4.46 -42.88
C SER A 309 20.71 -4.31 -41.40
N ASP A 310 19.80 -3.74 -40.58
CA ASP A 310 20.02 -3.41 -39.16
C ASP A 310 21.25 -2.53 -38.84
N HIS A 311 21.97 -2.03 -39.85
CA HIS A 311 23.14 -1.17 -39.69
C HIS A 311 22.84 0.33 -39.79
N LEU A 312 21.57 0.72 -39.90
CA LEU A 312 21.17 2.12 -39.95
C LEU A 312 21.17 2.75 -38.55
N GLU A 313 21.72 3.95 -38.47
CA GLU A 313 21.63 4.81 -37.28
C GLU A 313 20.14 5.19 -37.02
N PRO A 314 19.71 5.32 -35.74
CA PRO A 314 18.31 5.59 -35.37
C PRO A 314 17.59 6.71 -36.13
N PHE A 315 18.23 7.85 -36.42
CA PHE A 315 17.62 8.96 -37.17
C PHE A 315 17.44 8.59 -38.65
N ALA A 316 18.44 7.93 -39.25
CA ALA A 316 18.36 7.46 -40.63
C ALA A 316 17.27 6.40 -40.77
N ARG A 317 17.20 5.45 -39.83
CA ARG A 317 16.18 4.41 -39.77
C ARG A 317 14.77 5.00 -39.72
N GLN A 318 14.51 5.92 -38.78
CA GLN A 318 13.22 6.59 -38.63
C GLN A 318 12.79 7.31 -39.92
N TYR A 319 13.72 8.01 -40.58
CA TYR A 319 13.42 8.68 -41.85
C TYR A 319 13.06 7.70 -42.96
N TYR A 320 13.82 6.61 -43.12
CA TYR A 320 13.55 5.62 -44.16
C TYR A 320 12.30 4.78 -43.90
N GLU A 321 11.96 4.51 -42.63
CA GLU A 321 10.68 3.89 -42.25
C GLU A 321 9.50 4.80 -42.63
N ALA A 322 9.59 6.10 -42.31
CA ALA A 322 8.58 7.08 -42.71
C ALA A 322 8.49 7.22 -44.25
N LYS A 323 9.63 7.23 -44.95
CA LYS A 323 9.70 7.29 -46.41
C LYS A 323 9.13 6.05 -47.11
N LEU A 324 9.17 4.89 -46.44
CA LEU A 324 8.52 3.67 -46.91
C LEU A 324 6.99 3.78 -46.86
N LEU A 325 6.47 4.35 -45.77
CA LEU A 325 5.03 4.55 -45.58
C LEU A 325 4.47 5.68 -46.46
N ASN A 326 5.25 6.75 -46.64
CA ASN A 326 4.90 7.89 -47.46
C ASN A 326 6.13 8.37 -48.28
N SER A 327 6.07 8.22 -49.60
CA SER A 327 7.14 8.60 -50.52
C SER A 327 7.54 10.07 -50.44
N ASP A 328 6.60 10.92 -50.03
CA ASP A 328 6.75 12.38 -50.00
C ASP A 328 7.26 12.88 -48.64
N THR A 329 7.69 11.97 -47.76
CA THR A 329 8.27 12.33 -46.47
C THR A 329 9.48 13.25 -46.66
N PRO A 330 9.46 14.48 -46.11
CA PRO A 330 10.55 15.43 -46.29
C PRO A 330 11.81 14.97 -45.56
N HIS A 331 12.98 15.40 -46.06
CA HIS A 331 14.24 15.13 -45.41
C HIS A 331 14.26 15.74 -43.99
N PRO A 332 14.84 15.07 -42.97
CA PRO A 332 14.82 15.54 -41.57
C PRO A 332 15.37 16.97 -41.37
N THR A 333 16.24 17.42 -42.25
CA THR A 333 16.80 18.79 -42.25
C THR A 333 15.77 19.86 -42.56
N GLU A 334 14.73 19.55 -43.34
CA GLU A 334 13.61 20.46 -43.59
C GLU A 334 12.77 20.62 -42.32
N SER A 335 12.54 19.54 -41.57
CA SER A 335 11.89 19.60 -40.25
C SER A 335 12.65 20.48 -39.26
N LEU A 336 13.99 20.46 -39.30
CA LEU A 336 14.82 21.37 -38.49
C LEU A 336 14.76 22.83 -38.94
N LYS A 337 14.68 23.08 -40.25
CA LYS A 337 14.58 24.44 -40.81
C LYS A 337 13.33 25.16 -40.33
N TYR A 338 12.20 24.45 -40.23
CA TYR A 338 10.92 24.98 -39.75
C TYR A 338 10.64 24.60 -38.28
N ALA A 339 11.65 24.20 -37.52
CA ALA A 339 11.47 23.68 -36.16
C ALA A 339 10.74 24.66 -35.24
N SER A 340 11.06 25.96 -35.30
CA SER A 340 10.40 26.96 -34.45
C SER A 340 8.90 27.07 -34.73
N ASP A 341 8.50 27.03 -36.00
CA ASP A 341 7.09 27.11 -36.40
C ASP A 341 6.34 25.84 -35.99
N VAL A 342 6.96 24.66 -36.19
CA VAL A 342 6.39 23.38 -35.77
C VAL A 342 6.22 23.33 -34.26
N LEU A 343 7.23 23.73 -33.48
CA LEU A 343 7.15 23.77 -32.01
C LEU A 343 6.06 24.76 -31.55
N ARG A 344 5.99 25.95 -32.15
CA ARG A 344 4.95 26.94 -31.84
C ARG A 344 3.55 26.44 -32.15
N SER A 345 3.34 25.76 -33.27
CA SER A 345 2.06 25.14 -33.63
C SER A 345 1.64 24.05 -32.62
N LYS A 346 2.62 23.48 -31.90
CA LYS A 346 2.41 22.53 -30.81
C LYS A 346 2.22 23.20 -29.44
N GLY A 347 2.16 24.53 -29.36
CA GLY A 347 2.00 25.26 -28.10
C GLY A 347 3.31 25.38 -27.30
N ILE A 348 4.45 25.08 -27.92
CA ILE A 348 5.77 25.13 -27.28
C ILE A 348 6.44 26.44 -27.67
N SER A 349 6.85 27.24 -26.68
CA SER A 349 7.44 28.56 -26.91
C SER A 349 8.90 28.66 -26.47
N LEU A 350 9.66 29.56 -27.09
CA LEU A 350 10.98 29.94 -26.60
C LEU A 350 10.84 30.67 -25.27
N TYR A 351 11.62 30.26 -24.26
CA TYR A 351 11.73 30.99 -23.01
C TYR A 351 12.73 32.15 -23.20
N ASN A 352 12.21 33.37 -23.21
CA ASN A 352 12.96 34.59 -23.55
C ASN A 352 13.77 35.14 -22.36
N GLU A 353 14.59 34.29 -21.74
CA GLU A 353 15.51 34.71 -20.69
C GLU A 353 16.96 34.52 -21.12
N LYS A 354 17.81 35.46 -20.74
CA LYS A 354 19.25 35.39 -20.96
C LYS A 354 19.95 35.00 -19.66
N PHE A 355 20.70 33.91 -19.70
CA PHE A 355 21.46 33.41 -18.55
C PHE A 355 22.91 33.88 -18.58
N ASN A 356 23.10 35.20 -18.59
CA ASN A 356 24.42 35.84 -18.66
C ASN A 356 25.36 35.38 -17.53
N GLN A 357 24.81 35.06 -16.36
CA GLN A 357 25.56 34.53 -15.21
C GLN A 357 26.29 33.21 -15.52
N ILE A 358 25.76 32.42 -16.47
CA ILE A 358 26.37 31.17 -16.93
C ILE A 358 27.25 31.43 -18.14
N THR A 359 26.78 32.20 -19.12
CA THR A 359 27.50 32.38 -20.40
C THR A 359 28.72 33.28 -20.29
N ASP A 360 28.72 34.23 -19.37
CA ASP A 360 29.77 35.25 -19.28
C ASP A 360 30.87 34.85 -18.27
N ASN A 361 30.66 33.77 -17.51
CA ASN A 361 31.59 33.28 -16.49
C ASN A 361 32.17 31.92 -16.90
N GLU A 362 33.18 31.95 -17.78
CA GLU A 362 33.86 30.75 -18.27
C GLU A 362 34.50 29.93 -17.14
N GLN A 363 35.02 30.59 -16.09
CA GLN A 363 35.62 29.88 -14.96
C GLN A 363 34.58 29.02 -14.24
N TYR A 364 33.41 29.58 -13.95
CA TYR A 364 32.32 28.84 -13.31
C TYR A 364 31.84 27.66 -14.16
N LEU A 365 31.71 27.86 -15.48
CA LEU A 365 31.32 26.78 -16.40
C LEU A 365 32.37 25.66 -16.42
N ASN A 366 33.66 26.00 -16.46
CA ASN A 366 34.75 25.03 -16.42
C ASN A 366 34.80 24.24 -15.11
N GLU A 367 34.53 24.89 -13.97
CA GLU A 367 34.42 24.23 -12.67
C GLU A 367 33.27 23.21 -12.65
N LYS A 368 32.11 23.56 -13.23
CA LYS A 368 30.98 22.62 -13.35
C LYS A 368 31.24 21.49 -14.34
N ILE A 369 31.98 21.75 -15.42
CA ILE A 369 32.41 20.70 -16.36
C ILE A 369 33.34 19.70 -15.67
N ALA A 370 34.28 20.19 -14.85
CA ALA A 370 35.13 19.32 -14.04
C ALA A 370 34.30 18.44 -13.08
N GLU A 371 33.30 19.02 -12.40
CA GLU A 371 32.38 18.27 -11.53
C GLU A 371 31.60 17.18 -12.29
N TYR A 372 31.20 17.43 -13.53
CA TYR A 372 30.57 16.41 -14.38
C TYR A 372 31.54 15.26 -14.72
N TYR A 373 32.80 15.56 -15.05
CA TYR A 373 33.79 14.51 -15.31
C TYR A 373 34.06 13.65 -14.07
N ASP A 374 34.07 14.24 -12.88
CA ASP A 374 34.19 13.50 -11.62
C ASP A 374 32.99 12.56 -11.42
N PHE A 375 31.77 13.04 -11.70
CA PHE A 375 30.57 12.20 -11.70
C PHE A 375 30.66 11.07 -12.74
N GLN A 376 31.13 11.34 -13.95
CA GLN A 376 31.28 10.33 -15.00
C GLN A 376 32.27 9.23 -14.59
N ARG A 377 33.40 9.60 -13.96
CA ARG A 377 34.36 8.63 -13.40
C ARG A 377 33.72 7.80 -12.30
N TYR A 378 33.02 8.45 -11.36
CA TYR A 378 32.31 7.77 -10.28
C TYR A 378 31.28 6.77 -10.80
N PHE A 379 30.46 7.18 -11.77
CA PHE A 379 29.42 6.34 -12.36
C PHE A 379 30.00 5.13 -13.11
N ASN A 380 31.09 5.34 -13.87
CA ASN A 380 31.77 4.26 -14.58
C ASN A 380 32.42 3.26 -13.62
N ASN A 381 33.07 3.72 -12.56
CA ASN A 381 33.65 2.85 -11.54
C ASN A 381 32.58 2.00 -10.86
N LEU A 382 31.42 2.58 -10.51
CA LEU A 382 30.30 1.84 -9.93
C LEU A 382 29.75 0.75 -10.86
N ASN A 383 29.67 1.02 -12.16
CA ASN A 383 29.20 0.04 -13.13
C ASN A 383 30.21 -1.10 -13.28
N GLU A 384 31.51 -0.78 -13.29
CA GLU A 384 32.58 -1.78 -13.31
C GLU A 384 32.56 -2.67 -12.07
N GLU A 385 32.40 -2.10 -10.87
CA GLU A 385 32.26 -2.85 -9.61
C GLU A 385 31.05 -3.80 -9.62
N ARG A 386 29.96 -3.41 -10.30
CA ARG A 386 28.72 -4.20 -10.41
C ARG A 386 28.71 -5.15 -11.62
N GLY A 387 29.77 -5.15 -12.43
CA GLY A 387 29.87 -5.99 -13.63
C GLY A 387 28.95 -5.57 -14.78
N TYR A 388 28.56 -4.29 -14.85
CA TYR A 388 27.79 -3.75 -15.98
C TYR A 388 28.73 -3.17 -17.05
N ASP A 389 28.53 -3.57 -18.32
CA ASP A 389 29.30 -3.05 -19.48
C ASP A 389 28.93 -1.62 -19.91
N LEU A 390 28.11 -0.92 -19.12
CA LEU A 390 27.65 0.43 -19.41
C LEU A 390 28.69 1.47 -18.96
N ARG A 391 29.34 2.11 -19.94
CA ARG A 391 30.21 3.27 -19.71
C ARG A 391 29.57 4.56 -20.22
N LEU A 392 29.49 5.55 -19.36
CA LEU A 392 29.13 6.91 -19.70
C LEU A 392 30.36 7.63 -20.26
N ASN A 393 30.31 8.00 -21.54
CA ASN A 393 31.34 8.79 -22.22
C ASN A 393 30.70 9.86 -23.09
N LYS A 394 30.44 11.04 -22.53
CA LYS A 394 29.89 12.18 -23.27
C LYS A 394 30.99 13.08 -23.82
N SER A 395 30.73 13.69 -24.97
CA SER A 395 31.57 14.74 -25.55
C SER A 395 31.40 16.08 -24.83
N ASP A 396 32.45 16.90 -24.79
CA ASP A 396 32.49 18.20 -24.10
C ASP A 396 31.30 19.10 -24.45
N LYS A 397 30.92 19.18 -25.73
CA LYS A 397 29.76 19.99 -26.18
C LYS A 397 28.43 19.56 -25.56
N LYS A 398 28.23 18.25 -25.34
CA LYS A 398 27.02 17.70 -24.71
C LYS A 398 27.03 17.99 -23.22
N ILE A 399 28.20 17.82 -22.57
CA ILE A 399 28.39 18.13 -21.16
C ILE A 399 28.15 19.63 -20.89
N GLU A 400 28.66 20.51 -21.75
CA GLU A 400 28.46 21.96 -21.65
C GLU A 400 26.98 22.34 -21.70
N HIS A 401 26.21 21.73 -22.61
CA HIS A 401 24.77 21.97 -22.73
C HIS A 401 23.99 21.41 -21.52
N ASP A 402 24.30 20.19 -21.10
CA ASP A 402 23.70 19.55 -19.92
C ASP A 402 23.87 20.41 -18.65
N ILE A 403 25.09 20.94 -18.45
CA ILE A 403 25.41 21.85 -17.34
C ILE A 403 24.67 23.17 -17.50
N PHE A 404 24.68 23.75 -18.70
CA PHE A 404 23.95 24.99 -18.97
C PHE A 404 22.47 24.85 -18.63
N LEU A 405 21.82 23.75 -19.04
CA LEU A 405 20.43 23.46 -18.69
C LEU A 405 20.23 23.35 -17.18
N ARG A 406 21.11 22.63 -16.48
CA ARG A 406 21.01 22.45 -15.03
C ARG A 406 21.09 23.79 -14.30
N GLU A 407 22.11 24.58 -14.60
CA GLU A 407 22.33 25.86 -13.95
C GLU A 407 21.23 26.87 -14.32
N ALA A 408 20.73 26.84 -15.56
CA ALA A 408 19.59 27.68 -15.95
C ALA A 408 18.35 27.35 -15.12
N VAL A 409 18.03 26.06 -14.91
CA VAL A 409 16.92 25.63 -14.04
C VAL A 409 17.17 26.04 -12.59
N GLY A 410 18.42 25.94 -12.10
CA GLY A 410 18.80 26.39 -10.76
C GLY A 410 18.57 27.90 -10.56
N ILE A 411 18.98 28.72 -11.52
CA ILE A 411 18.74 30.17 -11.52
C ILE A 411 17.25 30.48 -11.54
N LEU A 412 16.48 29.78 -12.39
CA LEU A 412 15.03 29.97 -12.43
C LEU A 412 14.40 29.64 -11.08
N LYS A 413 14.79 28.55 -10.42
CA LYS A 413 14.26 28.18 -9.10
C LYS A 413 14.61 29.19 -8.01
N THR A 414 15.82 29.74 -8.01
CA THR A 414 16.27 30.72 -6.99
C THR A 414 15.65 32.10 -7.14
N LYS A 415 15.09 32.45 -8.31
CA LYS A 415 14.41 33.73 -8.56
C LYS A 415 13.03 33.84 -7.92
N PHE A 416 12.42 32.73 -7.51
CA PHE A 416 11.07 32.72 -6.92
C PHE A 416 11.11 32.27 -5.46
N ASN A 417 10.01 32.50 -4.73
CA ASN A 417 9.90 32.09 -3.32
C ASN A 417 10.03 30.56 -3.19
N LYS A 418 10.36 30.05 -1.99
CA LYS A 418 10.48 28.59 -1.74
C LYS A 418 9.24 27.78 -2.16
N GLU A 419 8.05 28.38 -2.12
CA GLU A 419 6.80 27.76 -2.57
C GLU A 419 6.68 27.66 -4.10
N ASP A 420 7.43 28.47 -4.85
CA ASP A 420 7.45 28.53 -6.32
C ASP A 420 8.62 27.75 -6.93
N GLU A 421 9.56 27.25 -6.12
CA GLU A 421 10.65 26.36 -6.57
C GLU A 421 10.12 25.10 -7.29
N PHE A 422 8.87 24.71 -7.01
CA PHE A 422 8.17 23.59 -7.62
C PHE A 422 7.62 23.88 -9.02
N ASN A 423 7.63 25.14 -9.47
CA ASN A 423 7.05 25.54 -10.75
C ASN A 423 7.97 25.27 -11.96
N PHE A 424 9.23 24.86 -11.74
CA PHE A 424 10.19 24.64 -12.83
C PHE A 424 10.72 23.20 -12.84
N VAL A 425 10.45 22.50 -13.95
CA VAL A 425 10.93 21.13 -14.21
C VAL A 425 11.49 21.06 -15.62
N CYS A 426 12.57 20.29 -15.81
CA CYS A 426 13.13 20.02 -17.13
C CYS A 426 12.85 18.58 -17.55
N LEU A 427 12.35 18.39 -18.78
CA LEU A 427 12.18 17.09 -19.40
C LEU A 427 13.41 16.74 -20.22
N THR A 428 13.97 15.56 -19.95
CA THR A 428 15.06 14.99 -20.72
C THR A 428 14.76 13.53 -21.06
N LEU A 429 15.41 13.04 -22.11
CA LEU A 429 15.45 11.62 -22.47
C LEU A 429 16.78 10.98 -22.04
N ASP A 430 17.70 11.76 -21.45
CA ASP A 430 19.02 11.31 -21.06
C ASP A 430 19.08 10.95 -19.57
N ASN A 431 19.22 9.65 -19.30
CA ASN A 431 19.31 9.14 -17.93
C ASN A 431 20.53 9.70 -17.18
N SER A 432 21.64 9.96 -17.88
CA SER A 432 22.86 10.44 -17.23
C SER A 432 22.72 11.86 -16.69
N LEU A 433 21.91 12.72 -17.34
CA LEU A 433 21.60 14.06 -16.86
C LEU A 433 20.76 14.02 -15.58
N VAL A 434 19.77 13.11 -15.53
CA VAL A 434 18.96 12.87 -14.33
C VAL A 434 19.83 12.40 -13.16
N HIS A 435 20.72 11.42 -13.40
CA HIS A 435 21.64 10.91 -12.36
C HIS A 435 22.64 11.96 -11.89
N PHE A 436 23.16 12.79 -12.81
CA PHE A 436 24.05 13.88 -12.48
C PHE A 436 23.38 14.90 -11.55
N ASP A 437 22.17 15.37 -11.89
CA ASP A 437 21.42 16.32 -11.03
C ASP A 437 21.17 15.75 -9.63
N GLN A 438 20.80 14.47 -9.54
CA GLN A 438 20.62 13.79 -8.27
C GLN A 438 21.92 13.67 -7.48
N HIS A 439 23.04 13.35 -8.14
CA HIS A 439 24.35 13.24 -7.51
C HIS A 439 24.79 14.57 -6.89
N VAL A 440 24.70 15.66 -7.66
CA VAL A 440 25.10 16.99 -7.18
C VAL A 440 24.22 17.44 -6.01
N LYS A 441 22.89 17.26 -6.10
CA LYS A 441 21.99 17.62 -5.00
C LYS A 441 22.20 16.81 -3.74
N ARG A 442 22.55 15.52 -3.85
CA ARG A 442 22.90 14.70 -2.69
C ARG A 442 24.16 15.23 -2.00
N LYS A 443 25.15 15.63 -2.79
CA LYS A 443 26.41 16.21 -2.30
C LYS A 443 26.18 17.57 -1.63
N GLU A 444 25.37 18.44 -2.23
CA GLU A 444 24.99 19.75 -1.69
C GLU A 444 24.16 19.65 -0.40
N ASN A 445 23.33 18.61 -0.25
CA ASN A 445 22.49 18.37 0.93
C ASN A 445 23.10 17.36 1.92
N ALA A 446 24.38 16.98 1.76
CA ALA A 446 25.03 16.04 2.66
C ALA A 446 25.02 16.57 4.11
N GLY A 447 24.36 15.83 5.02
CA GLY A 447 24.18 16.22 6.43
C GLY A 447 22.88 16.95 6.75
N LEU A 448 22.03 17.26 5.76
CA LEU A 448 20.69 17.81 5.95
C LEU A 448 19.67 16.76 5.50
N HIS A 449 18.79 16.30 6.42
CA HIS A 449 17.67 15.40 6.10
C HIS A 449 16.56 16.10 5.28
N LYS A 450 16.91 16.80 4.19
CA LYS A 450 15.96 17.48 3.31
C LYS A 450 15.59 16.58 2.13
N SER A 451 14.31 16.64 1.75
CA SER A 451 13.81 16.00 0.53
C SER A 451 14.54 16.56 -0.70
N ILE A 452 15.10 15.68 -1.53
CA ILE A 452 15.77 16.05 -2.77
C ILE A 452 14.71 16.16 -3.87
N ASN A 453 14.48 17.37 -4.38
CA ASN A 453 13.59 17.60 -5.52
C ASN A 453 14.42 17.65 -6.82
N PRO A 454 14.40 16.63 -7.70
CA PRO A 454 15.16 16.63 -8.93
C PRO A 454 14.67 17.72 -9.90
N SER A 455 15.60 18.32 -10.64
CA SER A 455 15.33 19.37 -11.63
C SER A 455 15.03 18.76 -13.00
N PHE A 456 15.46 17.51 -13.22
CA PHE A 456 15.27 16.77 -14.44
C PHE A 456 14.44 15.52 -14.18
N THR A 457 13.54 15.22 -15.11
CA THR A 457 12.69 14.02 -15.04
C THR A 457 12.35 13.54 -16.44
N PHE A 458 11.95 12.27 -16.56
CA PHE A 458 11.44 11.73 -17.80
C PHE A 458 10.00 12.18 -18.06
N PRO A 459 9.58 12.31 -19.34
CA PRO A 459 8.20 12.62 -19.69
C PRO A 459 7.18 11.68 -19.05
N SER A 460 7.43 10.37 -19.07
CA SER A 460 6.57 9.35 -18.46
C SER A 460 6.48 9.52 -16.94
N THR A 461 7.59 9.80 -16.26
CA THR A 461 7.61 10.04 -14.81
C THR A 461 6.80 11.27 -14.43
N LEU A 462 6.96 12.37 -15.16
CA LEU A 462 6.17 13.58 -14.91
C LEU A 462 4.69 13.34 -15.17
N LEU A 463 4.35 12.66 -16.27
CA LEU A 463 2.96 12.34 -16.60
C LEU A 463 2.32 11.49 -15.49
N LYS A 464 3.01 10.49 -14.95
CA LYS A 464 2.54 9.69 -13.81
C LYS A 464 2.23 10.53 -12.57
N GLN A 465 3.09 11.50 -12.25
CA GLN A 465 2.91 12.38 -11.10
C GLN A 465 1.72 13.33 -11.26
N ILE A 466 1.50 13.78 -12.48
CA ILE A 466 0.46 14.75 -12.80
C ILE A 466 -0.92 14.08 -12.96
N ARG A 467 -0.96 12.84 -13.45
CA ARG A 467 -2.20 12.15 -13.87
C ARG A 467 -3.33 12.10 -12.83
N PRO A 468 -3.07 11.81 -11.54
CA PRO A 468 -4.14 11.78 -10.53
C PRO A 468 -4.87 13.11 -10.36
N PHE A 469 -4.27 14.23 -10.79
CA PHE A 469 -4.87 15.56 -10.72
C PHE A 469 -5.64 15.95 -11.98
N ILE A 470 -5.68 15.08 -12.99
CA ILE A 470 -6.42 15.29 -14.23
C ILE A 470 -7.75 14.52 -14.14
N PRO A 471 -8.84 15.08 -14.69
CA PRO A 471 -10.12 14.37 -14.70
C PRO A 471 -10.04 13.09 -15.53
N ILE A 472 -10.73 12.06 -15.07
CA ILE A 472 -10.96 10.85 -15.86
C ILE A 472 -11.91 11.20 -17.02
N ILE A 473 -11.56 10.78 -18.23
CA ILE A 473 -12.46 10.86 -19.38
C ILE A 473 -13.51 9.76 -19.24
N THR A 474 -14.71 10.15 -18.76
CA THR A 474 -15.84 9.26 -18.56
C THR A 474 -17.16 10.01 -18.77
N HIS A 475 -18.17 9.30 -19.30
CA HIS A 475 -19.54 9.82 -19.39
C HIS A 475 -20.34 9.60 -18.09
N ASN A 476 -19.87 8.72 -17.20
CA ASN A 476 -20.53 8.40 -15.93
C ASN A 476 -19.50 7.88 -14.91
N TYR A 477 -18.97 8.79 -14.09
CA TYR A 477 -17.94 8.50 -13.10
C TYR A 477 -18.38 7.45 -12.08
N ARG A 478 -19.59 7.60 -11.53
CA ARG A 478 -20.18 6.63 -10.58
C ARG A 478 -20.23 5.23 -11.17
N LYS A 479 -20.71 5.09 -12.41
CA LYS A 479 -20.80 3.78 -13.06
C LYS A 479 -19.41 3.20 -13.31
N ALA A 480 -18.47 4.03 -13.77
CA ALA A 480 -17.08 3.62 -13.98
C ALA A 480 -16.41 3.14 -12.69
N PHE A 481 -16.63 3.85 -11.57
CA PHE A 481 -16.16 3.47 -10.24
C PHE A 481 -16.72 2.12 -9.83
N ILE A 482 -18.05 1.97 -9.84
CA ILE A 482 -18.71 0.73 -9.43
C ILE A 482 -18.26 -0.46 -10.30
N THR A 483 -18.28 -0.33 -11.63
CA THR A 483 -17.88 -1.43 -12.52
C THR A 483 -16.43 -1.84 -12.29
N SER A 484 -15.55 -0.87 -12.06
CA SER A 484 -14.13 -1.10 -11.74
C SER A 484 -13.94 -1.84 -10.41
N LEU A 485 -14.66 -1.43 -9.36
CA LEU A 485 -14.56 -2.06 -8.04
C LEU A 485 -15.16 -3.46 -8.01
N THR A 486 -16.19 -3.74 -8.82
CA THR A 486 -16.83 -5.06 -8.87
C THR A 486 -16.15 -6.05 -9.80
N ALA A 487 -15.22 -5.59 -10.65
CA ALA A 487 -14.50 -6.44 -11.60
C ALA A 487 -13.62 -7.49 -10.88
N PRO A 488 -13.43 -8.70 -11.44
CA PRO A 488 -12.41 -9.61 -10.95
C PRO A 488 -11.01 -8.96 -11.01
N SER A 489 -10.32 -8.76 -9.89
CA SER A 489 -8.97 -8.17 -9.88
C SER A 489 -7.89 -9.27 -9.95
N PHE A 490 -6.77 -8.98 -10.63
CA PHE A 490 -5.52 -9.69 -10.40
C PHE A 490 -4.88 -9.10 -9.14
N GLU A 491 -5.44 -9.42 -7.99
CA GLU A 491 -4.65 -9.32 -6.78
C GLU A 491 -3.55 -10.38 -6.88
N TYR A 492 -2.36 -9.91 -7.25
CA TYR A 492 -1.17 -10.52 -6.70
C TYR A 492 -1.39 -10.49 -5.21
N VAL A 493 -1.70 -11.65 -4.63
CA VAL A 493 -1.53 -11.89 -3.20
C VAL A 493 -0.05 -11.70 -2.96
N ASN A 494 0.34 -10.45 -2.78
CA ASN A 494 1.71 -10.06 -2.65
C ASN A 494 2.05 -10.43 -1.23
N ASN A 495 2.51 -11.67 -1.06
CA ASN A 495 3.04 -12.12 0.22
C ASN A 495 4.19 -11.21 0.66
N ALA A 496 4.74 -10.34 -0.21
CA ALA A 496 5.70 -9.30 0.13
C ALA A 496 5.27 -8.48 1.34
N ASP A 497 4.06 -7.92 1.40
CA ASP A 497 3.63 -7.14 2.57
C ASP A 497 3.55 -8.00 3.83
N SER A 498 3.02 -9.22 3.72
CA SER A 498 3.00 -10.17 4.84
C SER A 498 4.41 -10.60 5.27
N ILE A 499 5.35 -10.72 4.33
CA ILE A 499 6.75 -11.07 4.56
C ILE A 499 7.48 -9.87 5.17
N ALA A 500 7.22 -8.65 4.68
CA ALA A 500 7.76 -7.39 5.17
C ALA A 500 7.27 -7.13 6.60
N VAL A 501 5.99 -7.36 6.91
CA VAL A 501 5.44 -7.32 8.27
C VAL A 501 6.13 -8.34 9.18
N GLN A 502 6.30 -9.58 8.72
CA GLN A 502 6.97 -10.62 9.51
C GLN A 502 8.45 -10.30 9.74
N LYS A 503 9.13 -9.76 8.73
CA LYS A 503 10.53 -9.33 8.80
C LYS A 503 10.70 -8.10 9.68
N SER A 504 9.87 -7.07 9.51
CA SER A 504 9.90 -5.88 10.36
C SER A 504 9.62 -6.26 11.81
N MET A 505 8.69 -7.20 12.06
CA MET A 505 8.45 -7.75 13.39
C MET A 505 9.67 -8.50 13.96
N ALA A 506 10.41 -9.24 13.13
CA ALA A 506 11.67 -9.86 13.55
C ALA A 506 12.73 -8.80 13.92
N TYR A 507 12.79 -7.68 13.20
CA TYR A 507 13.66 -6.56 13.51
C TYR A 507 13.23 -5.82 14.78
N PHE A 508 11.95 -5.46 14.95
CA PHE A 508 11.42 -4.88 16.18
C PHE A 508 11.77 -5.75 17.40
N LYS A 509 11.59 -7.07 17.26
CA LYS A 509 12.00 -8.04 18.28
C LYS A 509 13.49 -8.07 18.55
N SER A 510 14.34 -8.02 17.51
CA SER A 510 15.81 -7.97 17.70
C SER A 510 16.29 -6.67 18.36
N MET A 511 15.51 -5.60 18.22
CA MET A 511 15.80 -4.28 18.79
C MET A 511 15.19 -4.10 20.19
N GLY A 512 14.46 -5.10 20.70
CA GLY A 512 13.83 -5.08 22.02
C GLY A 512 12.60 -4.16 22.10
N ILE A 513 11.95 -3.89 20.96
CA ILE A 513 10.75 -3.06 20.90
C ILE A 513 9.54 -4.00 21.00
N GLU A 514 8.75 -3.85 22.07
CA GLU A 514 7.60 -4.70 22.38
C GLU A 514 6.28 -3.91 22.48
N ASP A 515 6.33 -2.59 22.33
CA ASP A 515 5.14 -1.72 22.41
C ASP A 515 4.22 -1.93 21.20
N GLU A 516 3.03 -2.48 21.47
CA GLU A 516 2.05 -2.85 20.45
C GLU A 516 1.57 -1.65 19.63
N GLU A 517 1.32 -0.51 20.28
CA GLU A 517 0.76 0.68 19.63
C GLU A 517 1.78 1.31 18.68
N VAL A 518 3.04 1.38 19.12
CA VAL A 518 4.15 1.89 18.29
C VAL A 518 4.44 0.98 17.10
N ILE A 519 4.49 -0.33 17.32
CA ILE A 519 4.71 -1.32 16.25
C ILE A 519 3.55 -1.27 15.24
N PHE A 520 2.32 -1.23 15.73
CA PHE A 520 1.12 -1.16 14.89
C PHE A 520 1.10 0.12 14.04
N ASN A 521 1.40 1.27 14.62
CA ASN A 521 1.42 2.55 13.91
C ASN A 521 2.52 2.60 12.83
N CYS A 522 3.67 1.95 13.06
CA CYS A 522 4.71 1.82 12.04
C CYS A 522 4.26 0.89 10.91
N ILE A 523 3.78 -0.31 11.22
CA ILE A 523 3.41 -1.34 10.23
C ILE A 523 2.19 -0.92 9.39
N LYS A 524 1.26 -0.17 9.97
CA LYS A 524 0.07 0.36 9.28
C LYS A 524 0.41 1.32 8.15
N LYS A 525 1.57 1.99 8.19
CA LYS A 525 2.02 2.88 7.13
C LYS A 525 2.49 2.04 5.93
N GLU A 526 1.75 2.11 4.83
CA GLU A 526 2.08 1.34 3.62
C GLU A 526 3.45 1.72 3.03
N LEU A 527 3.86 2.99 3.19
CA LEU A 527 5.20 3.46 2.85
C LEU A 527 6.27 2.85 3.75
N PHE A 528 5.96 2.58 5.02
CA PHE A 528 6.89 1.92 5.93
C PHE A 528 7.30 0.55 5.39
N LEU A 529 6.35 -0.29 4.97
CA LEU A 529 6.64 -1.63 4.48
C LEU A 529 7.40 -1.60 3.13
N LYS A 530 7.00 -0.73 2.20
CA LYS A 530 7.66 -0.58 0.89
C LYS A 530 9.09 -0.04 1.02
N ASP A 531 9.29 1.00 1.83
CA ASP A 531 10.62 1.58 2.06
C ASP A 531 11.49 0.65 2.92
N PHE A 532 10.89 -0.10 3.85
CA PHE A 532 11.57 -1.14 4.62
C PHE A 532 12.17 -2.21 3.71
N GLU A 533 11.43 -2.71 2.70
CA GLU A 533 11.98 -3.66 1.73
C GLU A 533 13.14 -3.08 0.90
N ILE A 534 13.07 -1.80 0.56
CA ILE A 534 14.10 -1.10 -0.21
C ILE A 534 15.36 -0.91 0.65
N GLU A 535 15.21 -0.50 1.91
CA GLU A 535 16.32 -0.29 2.84
C GLU A 535 16.89 -1.61 3.38
N GLU A 536 16.09 -2.69 3.47
CA GLU A 536 16.57 -4.05 3.73
C GLU A 536 17.53 -4.52 2.62
N LYS A 537 17.17 -4.30 1.35
CA LYS A 537 18.07 -4.60 0.21
C LYS A 537 19.37 -3.79 0.22
N LYS A 538 19.40 -2.67 0.93
CA LYS A 538 20.58 -1.80 1.10
C LYS A 538 21.32 -2.04 2.42
N ASP A 539 20.91 -3.04 3.19
CA ASP A 539 21.47 -3.36 4.52
C ASP A 539 21.33 -2.21 5.54
N LYS A 540 20.27 -1.41 5.41
CA LYS A 540 19.96 -0.23 6.24
C LYS A 540 18.62 -0.31 6.97
N ALA A 541 18.01 -1.50 7.02
CA ALA A 541 16.71 -1.72 7.64
C ALA A 541 16.64 -1.25 9.11
N GLU A 542 17.71 -1.45 9.89
CA GLU A 542 17.77 -1.05 11.29
C GLU A 542 17.79 0.49 11.47
N GLU A 543 18.53 1.19 10.61
CA GLU A 543 18.62 2.65 10.61
C GLU A 543 17.27 3.28 10.20
N TYR A 544 16.61 2.67 9.22
CA TYR A 544 15.28 3.07 8.78
C TYR A 544 14.23 2.91 9.89
N ILE A 545 14.19 1.75 10.56
CA ILE A 545 13.26 1.52 11.69
C ILE A 545 13.50 2.54 12.81
N LYS A 546 14.76 2.81 13.18
CA LYS A 546 15.09 3.85 14.18
C LYS A 546 14.57 5.22 13.77
N SER A 547 14.71 5.57 12.50
CA SER A 547 14.25 6.87 11.98
C SER A 547 12.74 7.02 12.01
N GLU A 548 11.99 5.96 11.70
CA GLU A 548 10.52 5.98 11.71
C GLU A 548 9.97 5.97 13.14
N LEU A 549 10.62 5.24 14.06
CA LEU A 549 10.29 5.29 15.49
C LEU A 549 10.55 6.67 16.07
N ALA A 550 11.65 7.32 15.71
CA ALA A 550 11.95 8.67 16.17
C ALA A 550 10.85 9.66 15.71
N LYS A 551 10.36 9.53 14.48
CA LYS A 551 9.23 10.33 13.98
C LYS A 551 7.95 10.09 14.78
N GLU A 552 7.62 8.84 15.10
CA GLU A 552 6.41 8.59 15.91
C GLU A 552 6.54 9.06 17.34
N ILE A 553 7.73 8.91 17.93
CA ILE A 553 8.00 9.44 19.27
C ILE A 553 7.86 10.97 19.28
N ASP A 554 8.35 11.65 18.24
CA ASP A 554 8.22 13.11 18.13
C ASP A 554 6.76 13.55 17.90
N LEU A 555 5.98 12.79 17.13
CA LEU A 555 4.54 13.03 16.97
C LEU A 555 3.78 12.80 18.28
N MET A 556 4.04 11.70 18.98
CA MET A 556 3.45 11.43 20.30
C MET A 556 3.81 12.52 21.30
N LYS A 557 5.06 13.00 21.33
CA LYS A 557 5.47 14.14 22.17
C LYS A 557 4.73 15.42 21.81
N ALA A 558 4.52 15.68 20.52
CA ALA A 558 3.77 16.86 20.07
C ALA A 558 2.30 16.78 20.52
N ASP A 559 1.69 15.61 20.47
CA ASP A 559 0.30 15.42 20.91
C ASP A 559 0.18 15.44 22.45
N ILE A 560 1.14 14.89 23.18
CA ILE A 560 1.24 15.07 24.64
C ILE A 560 1.37 16.55 24.99
N SER A 561 2.18 17.31 24.24
CA SER A 561 2.33 18.76 24.46
C SER A 561 1.01 19.49 24.24
N LYS A 562 0.30 19.21 23.14
CA LYS A 562 -1.03 19.81 22.87
C LYS A 562 -2.05 19.44 23.94
N LEU A 563 -2.13 18.17 24.33
CA LEU A 563 -3.03 17.72 25.40
C LEU A 563 -2.69 18.39 26.74
N SER A 564 -1.40 18.57 27.03
CA SER A 564 -0.97 19.27 28.24
C SER A 564 -1.35 20.76 28.23
N GLU A 565 -1.32 21.42 27.07
CA GLU A 565 -1.81 22.80 26.92
C GLU A 565 -3.33 22.87 27.10
N VAL A 566 -4.07 21.91 26.54
CA VAL A 566 -5.54 21.82 26.72
C VAL A 566 -5.91 21.57 28.19
N ILE A 567 -5.16 20.71 28.89
CA ILE A 567 -5.36 20.47 30.33
C ILE A 567 -5.07 21.74 31.13
N LYS A 568 -3.96 22.44 30.85
CA LYS A 568 -3.64 23.72 31.50
C LYS A 568 -4.70 24.78 31.25
N GLN A 569 -5.22 24.88 30.03
CA GLN A 569 -6.33 25.78 29.72
C GLN A 569 -7.58 25.42 30.51
N LYS A 570 -7.94 24.14 30.59
CA LYS A 570 -9.07 23.68 31.41
C LYS A 570 -8.89 23.95 32.90
N GLU A 571 -7.69 23.72 33.43
CA GLU A 571 -7.37 24.04 34.83
C GLU A 571 -7.46 25.54 35.10
N GLN A 572 -6.97 26.37 34.16
CA GLN A 572 -7.12 27.83 34.25
C GLN A 572 -8.58 28.28 34.16
N ASP A 573 -9.37 27.69 33.27
CA ASP A 573 -10.80 27.95 33.16
C ASP A 573 -11.53 27.55 34.45
N GLU A 574 -11.17 26.41 35.05
CA GLU A 574 -11.76 25.93 36.30
C GLU A 574 -11.38 26.82 37.50
N ILE A 575 -10.13 27.27 37.59
CA ILE A 575 -9.69 28.25 38.59
C ILE A 575 -10.42 29.58 38.38
N THR A 576 -10.64 30.01 37.14
CA THR A 576 -11.37 31.25 36.82
C THR A 576 -12.85 31.14 37.21
N ILE A 577 -13.46 29.96 37.02
CA ILE A 577 -14.84 29.68 37.44
C ILE A 577 -14.95 29.61 38.97
N LEU A 578 -13.96 29.03 39.65
CA LEU A 578 -13.93 28.95 41.11
C LEU A 578 -13.73 30.33 41.75
N THR A 579 -12.81 31.14 41.22
CA THR A 579 -12.60 32.51 41.69
C THR A 579 -13.82 33.40 41.43
N ALA A 580 -14.49 33.28 40.28
CA ALA A 580 -15.75 33.97 40.02
C ALA A 580 -16.87 33.55 40.99
N LYS A 581 -16.95 32.27 41.36
CA LYS A 581 -17.89 31.78 42.37
C LYS A 581 -17.56 32.25 43.78
N GLU A 582 -16.28 32.37 44.11
CA GLU A 582 -15.84 32.91 45.41
C GLU A 582 -16.12 34.41 45.51
N GLU A 583 -15.94 35.17 44.42
CA GLU A 583 -16.32 36.59 44.35
C GLU A 583 -17.84 36.78 44.42
N GLU A 584 -18.62 35.95 43.74
CA GLU A 584 -20.10 35.96 43.81
C GLU A 584 -20.58 35.57 45.23
N GLN A 585 -19.93 34.60 45.89
CA GLN A 585 -20.20 34.28 47.29
C GLN A 585 -19.78 35.39 48.25
N ALA A 586 -18.66 36.07 48.01
CA ALA A 586 -18.21 37.19 48.83
C ALA A 586 -19.15 38.40 48.70
N GLU A 587 -19.66 38.69 47.49
CA GLU A 587 -20.72 39.69 47.27
C GLU A 587 -22.03 39.31 47.97
N LEU A 588 -22.45 38.04 47.89
CA LEU A 588 -23.62 37.53 48.60
C LEU A 588 -23.47 37.63 50.13
N ILE A 589 -22.27 37.38 50.66
CA ILE A 589 -21.97 37.51 52.10
C ILE A 589 -21.98 38.99 52.52
N ALA A 590 -21.41 39.89 51.72
CA ALA A 590 -21.41 41.34 51.96
C ALA A 590 -22.83 41.95 51.90
N LEU A 591 -23.69 41.44 51.01
CA LEU A 591 -25.12 41.76 50.97
C LEU A 591 -25.87 41.23 52.21
N SER A 592 -25.54 40.01 52.68
CA SER A 592 -26.14 39.41 53.88
C SER A 592 -25.70 40.09 55.20
N GLU A 593 -24.50 40.68 55.28
CA GLU A 593 -24.04 41.40 56.47
C GLU A 593 -24.72 42.77 56.67
N ASN A 594 -25.19 43.40 55.60
CA ASN A 594 -26.02 44.62 55.70
C ASN A 594 -27.46 44.32 56.16
N GLU A 595 -28.02 43.16 55.80
CA GLU A 595 -29.37 42.74 56.27
C GLU A 595 -29.35 42.10 57.66
N LYS A 596 -28.24 41.47 58.08
CA LYS A 596 -28.09 40.85 59.42
C LYS A 596 -28.00 41.86 60.57
N ASN A 597 -27.60 43.10 60.32
CA ASN A 597 -27.50 44.13 61.36
C ASN A 597 -28.88 44.76 61.74
N GLU A 598 -29.92 44.61 60.91
CA GLU A 598 -31.30 44.98 61.29
C GLU A 598 -32.09 43.80 61.90
N ILE A 599 -31.80 42.56 61.50
CA ILE A 599 -32.56 41.37 61.93
C ILE A 599 -32.08 40.83 63.31
N LEU A 600 -30.85 41.15 63.74
CA LEU A 600 -30.32 40.76 65.06
C LEU A 600 -31.02 41.44 66.26
N LYS A 601 -31.84 42.48 66.04
CA LYS A 601 -32.68 43.09 67.08
C LYS A 601 -34.05 42.42 67.27
N ILE A 602 -34.46 41.53 66.37
CA ILE A 602 -35.81 40.92 66.38
C ILE A 602 -35.75 39.42 66.74
N LYS A 603 -34.64 38.72 66.49
CA LYS A 603 -34.52 37.26 66.72
C LYS A 603 -34.09 36.81 68.12
N THR A 604 -34.01 37.70 69.12
CA THR A 604 -33.77 37.32 70.52
C THR A 604 -35.03 36.80 71.24
N LYS A 605 -36.13 36.56 70.52
CA LYS A 605 -37.42 36.14 71.11
C LYS A 605 -38.01 34.83 70.57
N GLU A 606 -37.43 34.23 69.53
CA GLU A 606 -37.92 32.97 68.92
C GLU A 606 -37.00 31.75 69.18
N VAL A 607 -35.97 31.92 70.02
CA VAL A 607 -35.07 30.82 70.45
C VAL A 607 -35.74 29.90 71.49
N ASN A 608 -36.97 30.19 71.92
CA ASN A 608 -37.70 29.35 72.87
C ASN A 608 -38.62 28.29 72.23
N ASP A 609 -38.86 28.33 70.90
CA ASP A 609 -39.78 27.39 70.24
C ASP A 609 -39.07 26.30 69.40
N LEU A 610 -37.73 26.33 69.29
CA LEU A 610 -36.95 25.36 68.49
C LEU A 610 -36.41 24.16 69.29
N ASN A 611 -37.05 23.82 70.41
CA ASN A 611 -36.74 22.63 71.20
C ASN A 611 -37.62 21.41 70.83
N ASN A 612 -38.44 21.50 69.77
CA ASN A 612 -39.34 20.43 69.33
C ASN A 612 -39.01 19.79 67.96
N ASP A 613 -38.03 20.28 67.19
CA ASP A 613 -37.67 19.71 65.88
C ASP A 613 -36.42 18.79 65.90
N LEU A 614 -36.02 18.32 67.09
CA LEU A 614 -35.03 17.26 67.24
C LEU A 614 -35.57 15.85 66.91
N SER A 615 -36.81 15.73 66.42
CA SER A 615 -37.46 14.45 66.09
C SER A 615 -37.34 14.01 64.62
N GLU A 616 -36.84 14.86 63.70
CA GLU A 616 -36.68 14.46 62.29
C GLU A 616 -35.24 14.05 61.91
N ARG A 617 -34.24 14.35 62.76
CA ARG A 617 -32.84 13.97 62.51
C ARG A 617 -32.53 12.49 62.75
N ASP A 618 -33.33 11.80 63.56
CA ASP A 618 -33.16 10.36 63.80
C ASP A 618 -33.58 9.49 62.60
N LYS A 619 -34.47 9.97 61.73
CA LYS A 619 -34.89 9.23 60.52
C LYS A 619 -33.89 9.27 59.37
N PHE A 620 -32.92 10.19 59.41
CA PHE A 620 -31.87 10.29 58.39
C PHE A 620 -30.65 9.42 58.72
N ILE A 621 -30.42 9.14 60.00
CA ILE A 621 -29.32 8.26 60.48
C ILE A 621 -29.61 6.79 60.13
N ASP A 622 -30.86 6.34 60.22
CA ASP A 622 -31.26 4.98 59.80
C ASP A 622 -31.08 4.75 58.29
N LYS A 623 -31.23 5.80 57.46
CA LYS A 623 -31.10 5.72 55.99
C LYS A 623 -29.64 5.64 55.52
N LEU A 624 -28.69 6.08 56.36
CA LEU A 624 -27.24 5.97 56.11
C LEU A 624 -26.68 4.60 56.49
N GLY A 625 -27.25 3.94 57.50
CA GLY A 625 -26.88 2.57 57.90
C GLY A 625 -27.08 1.55 56.78
N VAL A 626 -28.24 1.58 56.10
CA VAL A 626 -28.57 0.70 54.97
C VAL A 626 -27.63 0.90 53.78
N ARG A 627 -27.10 2.12 53.60
CA ARG A 627 -26.22 2.46 52.47
C ARG A 627 -24.78 2.00 52.69
N MET A 628 -24.32 1.93 53.95
CA MET A 628 -23.01 1.35 54.29
C MET A 628 -23.00 -0.18 54.14
N GLU A 629 -24.08 -0.85 54.51
CA GLU A 629 -24.19 -2.31 54.39
C GLU A 629 -24.17 -2.78 52.92
N ILE A 630 -24.79 -2.02 52.00
CA ILE A 630 -24.73 -2.27 50.55
C ILE A 630 -23.29 -2.06 50.02
N LEU A 631 -22.58 -1.04 50.49
CA LEU A 631 -21.20 -0.77 50.05
C LEU A 631 -20.23 -1.86 50.53
N GLU A 632 -20.44 -2.41 51.73
CA GLU A 632 -19.63 -3.51 52.26
C GLU A 632 -19.83 -4.81 51.47
N GLN A 633 -21.07 -5.12 51.07
CA GLN A 633 -21.37 -6.26 50.20
C GLN A 633 -20.77 -6.10 48.79
N ILE A 634 -20.76 -4.89 48.24
CA ILE A 634 -20.10 -4.60 46.94
C ILE A 634 -18.59 -4.78 47.06
N ASN A 635 -17.97 -4.36 48.17
CA ASN A 635 -16.54 -4.47 48.36
C ASN A 635 -16.09 -5.93 48.53
N GLN A 636 -16.88 -6.75 49.22
CA GLN A 636 -16.67 -8.20 49.33
C GLN A 636 -16.78 -8.92 47.97
N LYS A 637 -17.78 -8.57 47.15
CA LYS A 637 -17.91 -9.11 45.77
C LYS A 637 -16.76 -8.67 44.86
N THR A 638 -16.29 -7.43 45.01
CA THR A 638 -15.15 -6.92 44.23
C THR A 638 -13.87 -7.68 44.58
N THR A 639 -13.67 -7.97 45.87
CA THR A 639 -12.50 -8.70 46.36
C THR A 639 -12.49 -10.16 45.89
N SER A 640 -13.66 -10.83 45.83
CA SER A 640 -13.76 -12.20 45.33
C SER A 640 -13.58 -12.31 43.81
N VAL A 641 -14.03 -11.31 43.04
CA VAL A 641 -13.77 -11.23 41.59
C VAL A 641 -12.27 -11.01 41.31
N LEU A 642 -11.61 -10.10 42.04
CA LEU A 642 -10.17 -9.89 41.89
C LEU A 642 -9.35 -11.14 42.27
N ALA A 643 -9.77 -11.88 43.30
CA ALA A 643 -9.14 -13.14 43.68
C ALA A 643 -9.32 -14.23 42.61
N PHE A 644 -10.49 -14.30 41.98
CA PHE A 644 -10.76 -15.19 40.85
C PHE A 644 -9.89 -14.85 39.63
N GLU A 645 -9.80 -13.58 39.25
CA GLU A 645 -8.97 -13.13 38.13
C GLU A 645 -7.49 -13.45 38.36
N ALA A 646 -6.98 -13.23 39.57
CA ALA A 646 -5.62 -13.60 39.94
C ALA A 646 -5.37 -15.12 39.84
N ALA A 647 -6.31 -15.93 40.31
CA ALA A 647 -6.22 -17.40 40.21
C ALA A 647 -6.30 -17.90 38.77
N LYS A 648 -7.17 -17.31 37.94
CA LYS A 648 -7.31 -17.65 36.52
C LYS A 648 -6.06 -17.28 35.73
N ASN A 649 -5.49 -16.10 35.98
CA ASN A 649 -4.24 -15.66 35.35
C ASN A 649 -3.07 -16.56 35.73
N LYS A 650 -2.96 -16.94 37.01
CA LYS A 650 -1.95 -17.89 37.47
C LYS A 650 -2.08 -19.25 36.76
N TRP A 651 -3.29 -19.80 36.68
CA TRP A 651 -3.56 -21.05 35.97
C TRP A 651 -3.20 -20.95 34.47
N LEU A 652 -3.49 -19.81 33.82
CA LEU A 652 -3.15 -19.59 32.41
C LEU A 652 -1.64 -19.58 32.17
N ILE A 653 -0.87 -18.95 33.07
CA ILE A 653 0.59 -18.93 33.02
C ILE A 653 1.15 -20.35 33.17
N GLU A 654 0.69 -21.09 34.18
CA GLU A 654 1.11 -22.49 34.41
C GLU A 654 0.77 -23.40 33.21
N LYS A 655 -0.41 -23.20 32.59
CA LYS A 655 -0.81 -23.91 31.36
C LYS A 655 0.18 -23.63 30.22
N ASN A 656 0.48 -22.36 29.98
CA ASN A 656 1.32 -21.95 28.87
C ASN A 656 2.77 -22.44 29.05
N GLU A 657 3.31 -22.37 30.27
CA GLU A 657 4.62 -22.92 30.60
C GLU A 657 4.68 -24.44 30.43
N TYR A 658 3.66 -25.16 30.90
CA TYR A 658 3.57 -26.62 30.72
C TYR A 658 3.55 -27.01 29.24
N VAL A 659 2.68 -26.37 28.45
CA VAL A 659 2.55 -26.64 27.01
C VAL A 659 3.86 -26.33 26.29
N ALA A 660 4.53 -25.22 26.61
CA ALA A 660 5.80 -24.85 26.01
C ALA A 660 6.90 -25.89 26.32
N ASN A 661 7.03 -26.29 27.59
CA ASN A 661 8.04 -27.25 28.03
C ASN A 661 7.82 -28.65 27.46
N ALA A 662 6.56 -29.13 27.47
CA ALA A 662 6.19 -30.41 26.89
C ALA A 662 6.41 -30.44 25.37
N TRP A 663 6.08 -29.34 24.68
CA TRP A 663 6.30 -29.20 23.25
C TRP A 663 7.78 -29.19 22.89
N GLN A 664 8.62 -28.48 23.64
CA GLN A 664 10.08 -28.51 23.41
C GLN A 664 10.65 -29.93 23.55
N LYS A 665 10.24 -30.70 24.57
CA LYS A 665 10.64 -32.10 24.72
C LYS A 665 10.23 -32.95 23.53
N GLN A 666 8.99 -32.80 23.04
CA GLN A 666 8.52 -33.51 21.85
C GLN A 666 9.27 -33.12 20.57
N LEU A 667 9.58 -31.83 20.39
CA LEU A 667 10.36 -31.34 19.25
C LEU A 667 11.76 -31.95 19.21
N ILE A 668 12.41 -32.09 20.37
CA ILE A 668 13.73 -32.72 20.48
C ILE A 668 13.66 -34.18 20.03
N GLU A 669 12.65 -34.94 20.49
CA GLU A 669 12.44 -36.33 20.08
C GLU A 669 12.13 -36.46 18.58
N LEU A 670 11.25 -35.61 18.04
CA LEU A 670 10.94 -35.60 16.61
C LEU A 670 12.16 -35.27 15.74
N ARG A 671 13.00 -34.32 16.16
CA ARG A 671 14.27 -34.01 15.47
C ARG A 671 15.25 -35.18 15.51
N LYS A 672 15.34 -35.91 16.64
CA LYS A 672 16.15 -37.12 16.74
C LYS A 672 15.63 -38.20 15.79
N SER A 673 14.32 -38.43 15.74
CA SER A 673 13.68 -39.36 14.80
C SER A 673 13.90 -38.95 13.34
N GLY A 674 13.81 -37.66 13.02
CA GLY A 674 14.11 -37.13 11.69
C GLY A 674 15.56 -37.37 11.25
N ARG A 675 16.54 -37.08 12.11
CA ARG A 675 17.95 -37.38 11.84
C ARG A 675 18.19 -38.88 11.68
N TYR A 676 17.52 -39.70 12.48
CA TYR A 676 17.60 -41.16 12.37
C TYR A 676 17.05 -41.65 11.02
N PHE A 677 15.87 -41.17 10.62
CA PHE A 677 15.30 -41.44 9.30
C PHE A 677 16.25 -41.03 8.17
N LEU A 678 16.81 -39.82 8.22
CA LEU A 678 17.70 -39.32 7.16
C LEU A 678 18.96 -40.19 7.01
N ARG A 679 19.53 -40.67 8.12
CA ARG A 679 20.64 -41.63 8.09
C ARG A 679 20.22 -42.92 7.40
N VAL A 680 19.10 -43.52 7.81
CA VAL A 680 18.57 -44.75 7.21
C VAL A 680 18.28 -44.56 5.71
N PHE A 681 17.69 -43.44 5.34
CA PHE A 681 17.36 -43.07 3.97
C PHE A 681 18.63 -42.96 3.11
N ILE A 682 19.65 -42.22 3.58
CA ILE A 682 20.93 -42.09 2.87
C ILE A 682 21.58 -43.46 2.71
N PHE A 683 21.67 -44.27 3.78
CA PHE A 683 22.29 -45.60 3.70
C PHE A 683 21.57 -46.54 2.73
N THR A 684 20.26 -46.39 2.54
CA THR A 684 19.52 -47.19 1.56
C THR A 684 19.66 -46.66 0.14
N PHE A 685 19.38 -45.37 -0.07
CA PHE A 685 19.20 -44.82 -1.40
C PHE A 685 20.53 -44.42 -2.06
N PHE A 686 21.57 -44.15 -1.27
CA PHE A 686 22.86 -43.74 -1.80
C PHE A 686 23.54 -44.84 -2.64
N PRO A 687 23.59 -46.13 -2.25
CA PRO A 687 24.11 -47.19 -3.11
C PRO A 687 23.39 -47.31 -4.46
N ILE A 688 22.06 -47.15 -4.45
CA ILE A 688 21.22 -47.20 -5.66
C ILE A 688 21.55 -46.00 -6.57
N LEU A 689 21.63 -44.81 -5.99
CA LEU A 689 21.93 -43.58 -6.72
C LEU A 689 23.37 -43.61 -7.28
N LEU A 690 24.32 -44.14 -6.51
CA LEU A 690 25.69 -44.36 -6.95
C LEU A 690 25.76 -45.36 -8.12
N ALA A 691 25.00 -46.46 -8.06
CA ALA A 691 24.90 -47.42 -9.15
C ALA A 691 24.32 -46.78 -10.43
N ILE A 692 23.31 -45.90 -10.29
CA ILE A 692 22.75 -45.13 -11.42
C ILE A 692 23.77 -44.16 -11.99
N ILE A 693 24.49 -43.39 -11.14
CA ILE A 693 25.52 -42.45 -11.58
C ILE A 693 26.64 -43.18 -12.32
N ILE A 694 27.12 -44.32 -11.80
CA ILE A 694 28.15 -45.13 -12.45
C ILE A 694 27.66 -45.62 -13.83
N LYS A 695 26.38 -46.01 -13.93
CA LYS A 695 25.77 -46.43 -15.19
C LYS A 695 25.64 -45.28 -16.20
N VAL A 696 25.30 -44.07 -15.75
CA VAL A 696 25.10 -42.88 -16.60
C VAL A 696 26.41 -42.20 -16.99
N ALA A 697 27.42 -42.21 -16.12
CA ALA A 697 28.76 -41.69 -16.41
C ALA A 697 29.48 -42.46 -17.55
N GLY A 698 28.93 -43.61 -17.95
CA GLY A 698 29.23 -44.31 -19.18
C GLY A 698 30.60 -44.99 -19.23
N ASP A 699 30.88 -45.61 -20.37
CA ASP A 699 32.04 -46.48 -20.62
C ASP A 699 33.40 -45.86 -20.27
N LYS A 700 33.50 -44.52 -20.23
CA LYS A 700 34.75 -43.83 -19.87
C LYS A 700 35.17 -44.09 -18.43
N PHE A 701 34.23 -44.06 -17.48
CA PHE A 701 34.54 -44.29 -16.07
C PHE A 701 34.88 -45.77 -15.81
N ILE A 702 34.13 -46.68 -16.44
CA ILE A 702 34.40 -48.12 -16.38
C ILE A 702 35.77 -48.45 -16.97
N LYS A 703 36.11 -47.92 -18.15
CA LYS A 703 37.43 -48.09 -18.78
C LYS A 703 38.57 -47.55 -17.91
N GLN A 704 38.35 -46.45 -17.19
CA GLN A 704 39.34 -45.87 -16.29
C GLN A 704 39.57 -46.73 -15.03
N ILE A 705 38.53 -47.37 -14.52
CA ILE A 705 38.64 -48.34 -13.41
C ILE A 705 39.35 -49.62 -13.88
N GLU A 706 39.00 -50.11 -15.06
CA GLU A 706 39.66 -51.28 -15.67
C GLU A 706 41.14 -51.00 -15.97
N SER A 707 41.49 -49.76 -16.39
CA SER A 707 42.89 -49.37 -16.58
C SER A 707 43.72 -49.37 -15.30
N ASN A 708 43.07 -49.28 -14.13
CA ASN A 708 43.70 -49.41 -12.82
C ASN A 708 43.74 -50.88 -12.33
N GLY A 709 43.41 -51.85 -13.19
CA GLY A 709 43.49 -53.28 -12.89
C GLY A 709 42.32 -53.85 -12.08
N ILE A 710 41.26 -53.07 -11.86
CA ILE A 710 40.09 -53.51 -11.10
C ILE A 710 39.02 -54.00 -12.10
N SER A 711 38.72 -55.30 -12.05
CA SER A 711 37.62 -55.86 -12.85
C SER A 711 36.28 -55.28 -12.44
N GLN A 712 35.45 -54.94 -13.43
CA GLN A 712 34.08 -54.43 -13.25
C GLN A 712 33.24 -55.33 -12.31
N TRP A 713 33.51 -56.63 -12.29
CA TRP A 713 32.83 -57.59 -11.41
C TRP A 713 33.05 -57.32 -9.92
N TYR A 714 34.20 -56.80 -9.51
CA TYR A 714 34.44 -56.44 -8.10
C TYR A 714 33.61 -55.23 -7.66
N LEU A 715 33.35 -54.30 -8.57
CA LEU A 715 32.52 -53.14 -8.30
C LEU A 715 31.05 -53.53 -8.13
N TRP A 716 30.52 -54.35 -9.05
CA TRP A 716 29.15 -54.88 -8.92
C TRP A 716 29.00 -55.86 -7.76
N GLY A 717 30.02 -56.69 -7.50
CA GLY A 717 30.07 -57.58 -6.34
C GLY A 717 30.07 -56.81 -5.02
N GLY A 718 30.87 -55.74 -4.92
CA GLY A 718 30.90 -54.84 -3.77
C GLY A 718 29.56 -54.14 -3.53
N LEU A 719 28.92 -53.63 -4.58
CA LEU A 719 27.57 -53.06 -4.50
C LEU A 719 26.54 -54.11 -4.06
N GLY A 720 26.65 -55.35 -4.53
CA GLY A 720 25.79 -56.47 -4.10
C GLY A 720 25.96 -56.81 -2.61
N VAL A 721 27.19 -56.83 -2.11
CA VAL A 721 27.47 -57.04 -0.67
C VAL A 721 26.91 -55.89 0.17
N ILE A 722 27.08 -54.65 -0.27
CA ILE A 722 26.50 -53.46 0.39
C ILE A 722 24.97 -53.59 0.45
N GLN A 723 24.33 -54.02 -0.64
CA GLN A 723 22.88 -54.22 -0.69
C GLN A 723 22.41 -55.33 0.27
N LEU A 724 23.17 -56.41 0.41
CA LEU A 724 22.85 -57.48 1.37
C LEU A 724 23.00 -57.02 2.83
N ILE A 725 24.05 -56.25 3.14
CA ILE A 725 24.23 -55.64 4.47
C ILE A 725 23.09 -54.66 4.77
N GLU A 726 22.67 -53.89 3.77
CA GLU A 726 21.55 -52.95 3.84
C GLU A 726 20.22 -53.67 4.13
N LEU A 727 19.92 -54.75 3.40
CA LEU A 727 18.76 -55.61 3.66
C LEU A 727 18.76 -56.21 5.07
N PHE A 728 19.94 -56.62 5.56
CA PHE A 728 20.08 -57.13 6.92
C PHE A 728 19.83 -56.02 7.97
N LEU A 729 20.41 -54.84 7.78
CA LEU A 729 20.21 -53.67 8.65
C LEU A 729 18.73 -53.27 8.72
N ARG A 730 18.03 -53.26 7.58
CA ARG A 730 16.57 -53.00 7.49
C ARG A 730 15.74 -54.00 8.26
N THR A 731 16.12 -55.26 8.20
CA THR A 731 15.31 -56.34 8.75
C THR A 731 15.49 -56.46 10.27
N TYR A 732 16.71 -56.24 10.78
CA TYR A 732 17.05 -56.59 12.17
C TYR A 732 17.45 -55.42 13.07
N ILE A 733 17.91 -54.29 12.53
CA ILE A 733 18.53 -53.23 13.35
C ILE A 733 17.72 -51.93 13.33
N ILE A 734 16.98 -51.67 12.25
CA ILE A 734 16.24 -50.42 12.09
C ILE A 734 14.97 -50.39 12.96
N ASP A 735 14.90 -49.39 13.83
CA ASP A 735 13.73 -49.07 14.65
C ASP A 735 12.62 -48.49 13.77
N LYS A 736 11.65 -49.34 13.42
CA LYS A 736 10.55 -49.02 12.49
C LYS A 736 9.70 -47.84 12.98
N GLU A 737 9.53 -47.66 14.29
CA GLU A 737 8.75 -46.56 14.84
C GLU A 737 9.47 -45.23 14.68
N LYS A 738 10.79 -45.19 14.95
CA LYS A 738 11.60 -43.97 14.75
C LYS A 738 11.67 -43.56 13.28
N VAL A 739 11.75 -44.53 12.36
CA VAL A 739 11.70 -44.24 10.91
C VAL A 739 10.36 -43.65 10.52
N LYS A 740 9.23 -44.27 10.91
CA LYS A 740 7.88 -43.78 10.59
C LYS A 740 7.61 -42.38 11.17
N ASN A 741 8.08 -42.11 12.38
CA ASN A 741 7.94 -40.81 13.02
C ASN A 741 8.85 -39.75 12.38
N GLY A 742 10.08 -40.11 12.01
CA GLY A 742 11.01 -39.24 11.30
C GLY A 742 10.56 -38.89 9.88
N GLU A 743 10.03 -39.87 9.15
CA GLU A 743 9.43 -39.70 7.82
C GLU A 743 8.29 -38.69 7.85
N LYS A 744 7.29 -38.92 8.72
CA LYS A 744 6.16 -38.00 8.90
C LYS A 744 6.61 -36.59 9.26
N TRP A 745 7.62 -36.46 10.12
CA TRP A 745 8.14 -35.15 10.52
C TRP A 745 8.84 -34.42 9.37
N ILE A 746 9.69 -35.10 8.59
CA ILE A 746 10.40 -34.50 7.45
C ILE A 746 9.42 -34.12 6.35
N PHE A 747 8.55 -35.04 5.91
CA PHE A 747 7.58 -34.76 4.86
C PHE A 747 6.62 -33.62 5.24
N ASN A 748 6.14 -33.61 6.49
CA ASN A 748 5.27 -32.53 6.94
C ASN A 748 6.03 -31.21 7.13
N SER A 749 7.34 -31.22 7.42
CA SER A 749 8.14 -29.98 7.50
C SER A 749 8.36 -29.32 6.13
N PHE A 750 8.33 -30.10 5.05
CA PHE A 750 8.43 -29.59 3.67
C PHE A 750 7.08 -29.21 3.05
N ASN A 751 5.96 -29.65 3.63
CA ASN A 751 4.63 -29.41 3.09
C ASN A 751 3.95 -28.21 3.77
N LYS A 752 3.21 -27.40 3.00
CA LYS A 752 2.53 -26.18 3.50
C LYS A 752 1.45 -26.44 4.58
N ASN A 753 1.04 -27.70 4.77
CA ASN A 753 0.05 -28.14 5.76
C ASN A 753 0.67 -28.52 7.13
N SER A 754 1.88 -28.05 7.43
CA SER A 754 2.56 -28.32 8.71
C SER A 754 1.84 -27.74 9.93
N SER A 755 1.01 -26.70 9.73
CA SER A 755 0.21 -26.03 10.76
C SER A 755 -0.74 -26.99 11.47
N ASP A 756 -1.42 -27.86 10.73
CA ASP A 756 -2.54 -28.63 11.26
C ASP A 756 -2.07 -29.73 12.21
N LEU A 757 -0.97 -30.42 11.85
CA LEU A 757 -0.40 -31.48 12.68
C LEU A 757 0.24 -30.93 13.97
N ILE A 758 0.86 -29.75 13.88
CA ILE A 758 1.41 -29.04 15.04
C ILE A 758 0.26 -28.61 15.96
N ALA A 759 -0.83 -28.09 15.40
CA ALA A 759 -2.02 -27.72 16.14
C ALA A 759 -2.67 -28.94 16.83
N THR A 760 -2.80 -30.08 16.15
CA THR A 760 -3.41 -31.29 16.74
C THR A 760 -2.58 -31.82 17.92
N LYS A 761 -1.24 -31.82 17.81
CA LYS A 761 -0.36 -32.27 18.89
C LYS A 761 -0.31 -31.29 20.05
N LYS A 762 -0.24 -29.98 19.78
CA LYS A 762 -0.28 -28.95 20.83
C LYS A 762 -1.61 -29.03 21.60
N LYS A 763 -2.73 -29.23 20.90
CA LYS A 763 -4.04 -29.46 21.51
C LYS A 763 -4.05 -30.70 22.39
N SER A 764 -3.45 -31.82 21.96
CA SER A 764 -3.37 -33.02 22.81
C SER A 764 -2.56 -32.81 24.10
N ILE A 765 -1.53 -31.96 24.08
CA ILE A 765 -0.74 -31.60 25.27
C ILE A 765 -1.57 -30.69 26.19
N GLU A 766 -2.30 -29.74 25.60
CA GLU A 766 -3.20 -28.85 26.33
C GLU A 766 -4.33 -29.63 27.01
N ASP A 767 -4.94 -30.61 26.31
CA ASP A 767 -5.98 -31.47 26.86
C ASP A 767 -5.48 -32.29 28.07
N ILE A 768 -4.20 -32.70 28.08
CA ILE A 768 -3.58 -33.40 29.22
C ILE A 768 -3.45 -32.45 30.42
N PHE A 769 -3.07 -31.19 30.20
CA PHE A 769 -2.98 -30.20 31.25
C PHE A 769 -4.36 -29.91 31.85
N ILE A 770 -5.37 -29.66 31.01
CA ILE A 770 -6.75 -29.39 31.43
C ILE A 770 -7.32 -30.57 32.25
N LYS A 771 -7.00 -31.82 31.88
CA LYS A 771 -7.41 -33.00 32.65
C LYS A 771 -6.72 -33.14 34.01
N THR A 772 -5.52 -32.60 34.17
CA THR A 772 -4.71 -32.75 35.39
C THR A 772 -4.80 -31.54 36.32
N HIS A 773 -5.16 -30.37 35.79
CA HIS A 773 -5.24 -29.10 36.52
C HIS A 773 -6.61 -28.46 36.27
N LYS A 774 -7.52 -28.58 37.24
CA LYS A 774 -8.88 -28.04 37.14
C LYS A 774 -8.81 -26.51 36.98
N GLU A 775 -9.48 -25.98 35.96
CA GLU A 775 -9.60 -24.54 35.77
C GLU A 775 -10.39 -23.91 36.94
N PRO A 776 -9.90 -22.81 37.55
CA PRO A 776 -10.61 -22.13 38.62
C PRO A 776 -12.01 -21.70 38.14
N GLN A 777 -13.05 -21.97 38.92
CA GLN A 777 -14.40 -21.52 38.63
C GLN A 777 -14.78 -20.37 39.55
N LEU A 778 -15.53 -19.38 39.06
CA LEU A 778 -15.96 -18.23 39.87
C LEU A 778 -16.75 -18.66 41.12
N GLN A 779 -17.48 -19.78 41.03
CA GLN A 779 -18.20 -20.40 42.15
C GLN A 779 -17.28 -20.84 43.30
N ASP A 780 -16.01 -21.15 43.02
CA ASP A 780 -15.03 -21.55 44.05
C ASP A 780 -14.59 -20.37 44.94
N PHE A 781 -14.88 -19.12 44.52
CA PHE A 781 -14.49 -17.87 45.20
C PHE A 781 -15.67 -17.09 45.79
N ILE A 782 -16.91 -17.51 45.50
CA ILE A 782 -18.13 -16.93 46.08
C ILE A 782 -18.55 -17.82 47.25
N THR A 783 -18.38 -17.35 48.48
CA THR A 783 -18.98 -17.99 49.66
C THR A 783 -20.49 -17.87 49.57
N THR A 784 -21.16 -18.96 49.16
CA THR A 784 -22.61 -19.07 49.25
C THR A 784 -23.01 -19.19 50.71
N ASN A 785 -23.51 -18.10 51.28
CA ASN A 785 -24.52 -18.12 52.34
C ASN A 785 -25.13 -16.72 52.45
N GLU A 786 -26.35 -16.57 51.92
CA GLU A 786 -27.54 -16.06 52.61
C GLU A 786 -28.58 -15.67 51.56
N THR A 787 -29.64 -16.47 51.52
CA THR A 787 -30.84 -16.21 50.74
C THR A 787 -31.59 -15.09 51.46
N ILE A 788 -31.37 -13.82 51.07
CA ILE A 788 -32.18 -12.72 51.57
C ILE A 788 -33.55 -12.80 50.88
N VAL A 789 -34.52 -13.31 51.62
CA VAL A 789 -35.95 -13.23 51.29
C VAL A 789 -36.37 -11.77 51.50
N LEU A 790 -36.59 -11.04 50.40
CA LEU A 790 -37.26 -9.74 50.45
C LEU A 790 -38.77 -9.98 50.48
N GLU A 791 -39.38 -9.86 51.65
CA GLU A 791 -40.84 -9.76 51.79
C GLU A 791 -41.35 -8.41 51.22
N PRO A 792 -42.48 -8.40 50.49
CA PRO A 792 -43.10 -7.17 50.01
C PRO A 792 -43.97 -6.54 51.11
N THR A 793 -43.44 -5.54 51.81
CA THR A 793 -44.23 -4.68 52.70
C THR A 793 -44.72 -3.44 51.95
N LEU A 794 -45.86 -3.56 51.27
CA LEU A 794 -46.74 -2.42 50.95
C LEU A 794 -48.20 -2.84 51.09
N LYS A 795 -48.71 -2.77 52.33
CA LYS A 795 -50.14 -2.61 52.62
C LYS A 795 -50.32 -1.69 53.83
N GLY A 796 -50.73 -0.46 53.54
CA GLY A 796 -51.71 0.32 54.29
C GLY A 796 -51.24 1.11 55.51
N GLN A 797 -51.39 2.44 55.43
CA GLN A 797 -52.18 3.21 56.40
C GLN A 797 -52.50 4.62 55.85
N ALA A 798 -53.80 4.95 55.93
CA ALA A 798 -54.50 6.25 55.92
C ALA A 798 -54.09 7.35 54.92
#